data_AF-A0AA37TAM3-F1
#
_entry.id   AF-A0AA37TAM3-F1
#
_cell.length_a   1.000
_cell.length_b   1.000
_cell.length_c   1.000
_cell.angle_alpha   90.00
_cell.angle_beta   90.00
_cell.angle_gamma   90.00
#
_symmetry.space_group_name_H-M   'P 1'
#
loop_
_entity.id
_entity.type
_entity.pdbx_description
1 polymer ?
#
loop_
_entity_poly.entity_id
_entity_poly.type
_entity_poly.pdbx_seq_one_letter_code
_entity_poly.pdbx_strand_id
1 'polypeptide(L)'
;MDTFIDLIRTANRDNASDVVARLRSLAATDHDPTRRAALCRHLETLAFRLEGDDRLGAAAETYDLIAALVPSERVRWARDAATVRLRDLCARGRFDEAETYVAQLRADADAPTLIQDGLATLLRLGWAHECRNQPEPCLHYYRLAYDLNGGDAGVTTEDGDRLSTKVKNLRRLLLDTLLEDGRFDAAIALHETTRHVTGSGPLEAYDIVSVQDLAAAGGARAITMLPERRIVAPELRFWEKPPALRSEPGSLDIPAQYLAFLDDARAYPRSNVVIAGGKLVYDLAAHPRRPDILLQDGLNPDQIMTAAFGARRAIVEVPEDEHEIEAGLMMFGFQSRNYGHWLLEFVPRMLCYNDPRCPEGISLCIDDHMPGSHEEILRLLDTRDRLVIKLPPKPVAFGLLGMAPVPAFFPFDMKPGRPFYDTVWPADVFAAVRQRILDRARECGILSGRTDRRLFISRKAFSQRALVNEAEIAERLRPLGFEIIYPETMSFLEQVEAFHSAALVVGSSSSALCNALFCRPASRIIGLIHEELSFNFRGYTSCIEVGGARILFLRGRTLPRPGVHAFHVSYTVDPEQVAAAVAALETEVATGKPAGFAVQVADDRPIRVPDRDPAGSWKAETVGAARVDPDRLARVRTLAAGWHAGAEAGLCALEAVAYVAGEPHSDQPACASPSLAAFIGTWSDRLSQDARDALILPLVPRLVGTRGSEALERRRVALVVDWLVRTHVPAWFRLAKLNVEADELANRPVVADVADLAAWFDHLKWARKRAAVANPTLRQTGTGVRAAAWDAAHQAAWAAIRDDLDAAGSRIFAAGWDAAYAAAYAAARAWGKAPLEPTRRALQESALALVERMIGTRETDLRELGSGGADPSSDAAAHPPVRHDAEAQA
;
A
#
# COMPACT_ATOMS: atom_id res chain seq x y z
N MET A 1 7.67 -25.85 61.73
CA MET A 1 8.44 -24.82 60.98
C MET A 1 9.69 -25.43 60.38
N ASP A 2 10.51 -26.14 61.16
CA ASP A 2 11.75 -26.77 60.66
C ASP A 2 11.53 -27.73 59.49
N THR A 3 10.56 -28.65 59.59
CA THR A 3 10.17 -29.56 58.51
C THR A 3 9.72 -28.83 57.22
N PHE A 4 9.14 -27.63 57.36
CA PHE A 4 8.68 -26.83 56.23
C PHE A 4 9.84 -26.11 55.53
N ILE A 5 10.76 -25.53 56.31
CA ILE A 5 11.96 -24.87 55.79
C ILE A 5 12.89 -25.88 55.13
N ASP A 6 13.06 -27.07 55.73
CA ASP A 6 13.86 -28.14 55.13
C ASP A 6 13.26 -28.60 53.80
N LEU A 7 11.94 -28.73 53.72
CA LEU A 7 11.27 -29.09 52.49
C LEU A 7 11.46 -28.00 51.40
N ILE A 8 11.35 -26.71 51.74
CA ILE A 8 11.63 -25.60 50.81
C ILE A 8 13.07 -25.65 50.29
N ARG A 9 14.05 -25.96 51.16
CA ARG A 9 15.46 -26.08 50.77
C ARG A 9 15.71 -27.22 49.80
N THR A 10 14.92 -28.30 49.90
CA THR A 10 15.02 -29.44 48.98
C THR A 10 14.40 -29.21 47.61
N ALA A 11 13.56 -28.18 47.44
CA ALA A 11 12.98 -27.87 46.14
C ALA A 11 14.08 -27.50 45.14
N ASN A 12 14.08 -28.19 44.00
CA ASN A 12 14.96 -28.01 42.87
C ASN A 12 14.18 -28.23 41.55
N ARG A 13 14.90 -28.18 40.43
CA ARG A 13 14.31 -28.29 39.10
C ARG A 13 13.66 -29.62 38.79
N ASP A 14 13.82 -30.68 39.58
CA ASP A 14 13.25 -32.00 39.28
C ASP A 14 12.08 -32.35 40.19
N ASN A 15 12.07 -31.85 41.43
CA ASN A 15 11.07 -32.19 42.44
C ASN A 15 10.12 -31.04 42.84
N ALA A 16 10.20 -29.88 42.19
CA ALA A 16 9.46 -28.67 42.58
C ALA A 16 7.95 -28.90 42.78
N SER A 17 7.29 -29.59 41.84
CA SER A 17 5.84 -29.85 41.91
C SER A 17 5.47 -30.73 43.11
N ASP A 18 6.24 -31.79 43.37
CA ASP A 18 6.04 -32.68 44.52
C ASP A 18 6.27 -31.95 45.85
N VAL A 19 7.29 -31.09 45.89
CA VAL A 19 7.58 -30.26 47.06
C VAL A 19 6.43 -29.28 47.32
N VAL A 20 5.92 -28.59 46.30
CA VAL A 20 4.79 -27.66 46.45
C VAL A 20 3.52 -28.39 46.90
N ALA A 21 3.25 -29.59 46.37
CA ALA A 21 2.13 -30.42 46.82
C ALA A 21 2.24 -30.79 48.31
N ARG A 22 3.42 -31.22 48.76
CA ARG A 22 3.69 -31.53 50.17
C ARG A 22 3.59 -30.28 51.06
N LEU A 23 4.08 -29.13 50.60
CA LEU A 23 3.94 -27.85 51.30
C LEU A 23 2.46 -27.45 51.46
N ARG A 24 1.64 -27.67 50.43
CA ARG A 24 0.18 -27.45 50.47
C ARG A 24 -0.50 -28.32 51.53
N SER A 25 -0.16 -29.62 51.58
CA SER A 25 -0.70 -30.53 52.61
C SER A 25 -0.31 -30.11 54.03
N LEU A 26 0.95 -29.69 54.24
CA LEU A 26 1.42 -29.21 55.55
C LEU A 26 0.73 -27.90 55.96
N ALA A 27 0.62 -26.95 55.03
CA ALA A 27 -0.02 -25.66 55.22
C ALA A 27 -1.51 -25.76 55.59
N ALA A 28 -2.22 -26.78 55.10
CA ALA A 28 -3.63 -27.03 55.42
C ALA A 28 -3.89 -27.33 56.91
N THR A 29 -2.87 -27.79 57.64
CA THR A 29 -2.96 -28.20 59.06
C THR A 29 -2.52 -27.13 60.06
N ASP A 30 -1.92 -26.03 59.59
CA ASP A 30 -1.41 -24.96 60.45
C ASP A 30 -2.41 -23.78 60.49
N HIS A 31 -2.96 -23.49 61.67
CA HIS A 31 -3.95 -22.41 61.88
C HIS A 31 -3.38 -21.17 62.59
N ASP A 32 -2.08 -21.15 62.92
CA ASP A 32 -1.44 -20.07 63.67
C ASP A 32 -1.12 -18.86 62.76
N PRO A 33 -1.72 -17.67 63.00
CA PRO A 33 -1.52 -16.49 62.14
C PRO A 33 -0.08 -16.00 62.06
N THR A 34 0.69 -16.07 63.15
CA THR A 34 2.07 -15.60 63.19
C THR A 34 2.98 -16.54 62.41
N ARG A 35 2.76 -17.85 62.52
CA ARG A 35 3.48 -18.84 61.70
C ARG A 35 3.10 -18.72 60.23
N ARG A 36 1.82 -18.54 59.88
CA ARG A 36 1.39 -18.31 58.50
C ARG A 36 2.09 -17.12 57.86
N ALA A 37 2.23 -15.99 58.56
CA ALA A 37 2.97 -14.83 58.06
C ALA A 37 4.46 -15.13 57.80
N ALA A 38 5.10 -15.94 58.65
CA ALA A 38 6.48 -16.38 58.44
C ALA A 38 6.61 -17.36 57.26
N LEU A 39 5.68 -18.31 57.13
CA LEU A 39 5.62 -19.26 56.01
C LEU A 39 5.50 -18.54 54.68
N CYS A 40 4.73 -17.45 54.63
CA CYS A 40 4.52 -16.69 53.39
C CYS A 40 5.79 -16.06 52.86
N ARG A 41 6.67 -15.51 53.70
CA ARG A 41 7.98 -14.99 53.24
C ARG A 41 8.86 -16.08 52.62
N HIS A 42 8.81 -17.29 53.18
CA HIS A 42 9.56 -18.42 52.64
C HIS A 42 8.96 -18.94 51.33
N LEU A 43 7.63 -18.99 51.23
CA LEU A 43 6.94 -19.37 50.00
C LEU A 43 7.11 -18.32 48.90
N GLU A 44 7.12 -17.02 49.22
CA GLU A 44 7.41 -15.93 48.27
C GLU A 44 8.81 -16.09 47.69
N THR A 45 9.80 -16.36 48.55
CA THR A 45 11.18 -16.63 48.11
C THR A 45 11.25 -17.88 47.22
N LEU A 46 10.51 -18.94 47.57
CA LEU A 46 10.44 -20.15 46.76
C LEU A 46 9.81 -19.87 45.40
N ALA A 47 8.68 -19.17 45.36
CA ALA A 47 7.98 -18.84 44.12
C ALA A 47 8.85 -18.00 43.19
N PHE A 48 9.49 -16.95 43.72
CA PHE A 48 10.44 -16.12 42.97
C PHE A 48 11.60 -16.93 42.39
N ARG A 49 12.19 -17.85 43.18
CA ARG A 49 13.25 -18.74 42.70
C ARG A 49 12.74 -19.67 41.60
N LEU A 50 11.56 -20.26 41.77
CA LEU A 50 10.96 -21.16 40.77
C LEU A 50 10.64 -20.43 39.47
N GLU A 51 10.23 -19.16 39.52
CA GLU A 51 10.11 -18.32 38.32
C GLU A 51 11.45 -18.10 37.63
N GLY A 52 12.52 -17.79 38.38
CA GLY A 52 13.87 -17.61 37.84
C GLY A 52 14.46 -18.89 37.24
N ASP A 53 14.04 -20.06 37.73
CA ASP A 53 14.39 -21.39 37.21
C ASP A 53 13.48 -21.90 36.09
N ASP A 54 12.56 -21.06 35.58
CA ASP A 54 11.58 -21.40 34.53
C ASP A 54 10.64 -22.57 34.90
N ARG A 55 10.39 -22.76 36.19
CA ARG A 55 9.41 -23.72 36.74
C ARG A 55 8.08 -23.03 37.02
N LEU A 56 7.56 -22.33 36.01
CA LEU A 56 6.42 -21.42 36.11
C LEU A 56 5.15 -22.10 36.68
N GLY A 57 4.80 -23.32 36.25
CA GLY A 57 3.65 -24.03 36.83
C GLY A 57 3.74 -24.24 38.36
N ALA A 58 4.92 -24.65 38.86
CA ALA A 58 5.14 -24.83 40.30
C ALA A 58 5.19 -23.49 41.04
N ALA A 59 5.70 -22.43 40.41
CA ALA A 59 5.68 -21.08 40.95
C ALA A 59 4.23 -20.56 41.10
N ALA A 60 3.39 -20.71 40.07
CA ALA A 60 1.98 -20.34 40.12
C ALA A 60 1.23 -21.08 41.23
N GLU A 61 1.45 -22.39 41.37
CA GLU A 61 0.90 -23.20 42.46
C GLU A 61 1.36 -22.77 43.86
N THR A 62 2.58 -22.24 43.95
CA THR A 62 3.13 -21.68 45.19
C THR A 62 2.43 -20.36 45.52
N TYR A 63 2.18 -19.49 44.54
CA TYR A 63 1.43 -18.26 44.73
C TYR A 63 -0.03 -18.51 45.14
N ASP A 64 -0.71 -19.50 44.54
CA ASP A 64 -2.05 -19.92 44.98
C ASP A 64 -2.05 -20.38 46.45
N LEU A 65 -1.00 -21.11 46.86
CA LEU A 65 -0.85 -21.52 48.26
C LEU A 65 -0.70 -20.31 49.19
N ILE A 66 0.08 -19.31 48.80
CA ILE A 66 0.23 -18.07 49.59
C ILE A 66 -1.11 -17.31 49.67
N ALA A 67 -1.85 -17.23 48.56
CA ALA A 67 -3.17 -16.58 48.50
C ALA A 67 -4.17 -17.23 49.46
N ALA A 68 -4.12 -18.57 49.62
CA ALA A 68 -4.95 -19.31 50.57
C ALA A 68 -4.53 -19.11 52.03
N LEU A 69 -3.23 -18.88 52.29
CA LEU A 69 -2.67 -18.73 53.64
C LEU A 69 -2.84 -17.32 54.23
N VAL A 70 -2.88 -16.28 53.39
CA VAL A 70 -2.99 -14.87 53.81
C VAL A 70 -4.18 -14.20 53.13
N PRO A 71 -5.39 -14.37 53.69
CA PRO A 71 -6.61 -13.78 53.11
C PRO A 71 -6.53 -12.26 52.93
N SER A 72 -5.79 -11.55 53.79
CA SER A 72 -5.62 -10.08 53.70
C SER A 72 -4.85 -9.62 52.47
N GLU A 73 -4.03 -10.48 51.85
CA GLU A 73 -3.26 -10.19 50.62
C GLU A 73 -3.67 -11.09 49.46
N ARG A 74 -4.79 -11.81 49.57
CA ARG A 74 -5.24 -12.82 48.60
C ARG A 74 -5.24 -12.28 47.16
N VAL A 75 -5.69 -11.05 46.95
CA VAL A 75 -5.77 -10.42 45.62
C VAL A 75 -4.38 -10.27 44.97
N ARG A 76 -3.37 -9.85 45.75
CA ARG A 76 -1.99 -9.71 45.26
C ARG A 76 -1.43 -11.06 44.81
N TRP A 77 -1.61 -12.10 45.62
CA TRP A 77 -1.04 -13.41 45.35
C TRP A 77 -1.80 -14.16 44.25
N ALA A 78 -3.12 -14.01 44.19
CA ALA A 78 -3.92 -14.50 43.08
C ALA A 78 -3.51 -13.85 41.75
N ARG A 79 -3.12 -12.56 41.76
CA ARG A 79 -2.59 -11.86 40.58
C ARG A 79 -1.29 -12.46 40.08
N ASP A 80 -0.35 -12.66 40.99
CA ASP A 80 0.96 -13.21 40.64
C ASP A 80 0.80 -14.67 40.16
N ALA A 81 -0.06 -15.46 40.82
CA ALA A 81 -0.42 -16.81 40.39
C ALA A 81 -1.03 -16.85 38.98
N ALA A 82 -2.01 -15.99 38.71
CA ALA A 82 -2.69 -15.92 37.41
C ALA A 82 -1.73 -15.54 36.28
N THR A 83 -0.89 -14.54 36.53
CA THR A 83 0.11 -14.07 35.57
C THR A 83 1.12 -15.17 35.22
N VAL A 84 1.66 -15.85 36.23
CA VAL A 84 2.66 -16.90 36.04
C VAL A 84 2.04 -18.14 35.40
N ARG A 85 0.80 -18.49 35.75
CA ARG A 85 0.07 -19.61 35.14
C ARG A 85 -0.18 -19.39 33.65
N LEU A 86 -0.65 -18.20 33.25
CA LEU A 86 -0.84 -17.86 31.84
C LEU A 86 0.48 -17.93 31.07
N ARG A 87 1.59 -17.46 31.66
CA ARG A 87 2.94 -17.59 31.07
C ARG A 87 3.33 -19.06 30.89
N ASP A 88 3.14 -19.92 31.90
CA ASP A 88 3.48 -21.35 31.84
C ASP A 88 2.70 -22.07 30.73
N LEU A 89 1.38 -21.91 30.73
CA LEU A 89 0.50 -22.59 29.78
C LEU A 89 0.84 -22.18 28.34
N CYS A 90 1.00 -20.89 28.09
CA CYS A 90 1.32 -20.40 26.75
C CYS A 90 2.75 -20.77 26.31
N ALA A 91 3.75 -20.67 27.19
CA ALA A 91 5.13 -21.04 26.87
C ALA A 91 5.27 -22.53 26.51
N ARG A 92 4.42 -23.39 27.07
CA ARG A 92 4.37 -24.83 26.78
C ARG A 92 3.42 -25.18 25.62
N GLY A 93 2.78 -24.21 24.97
CA GLY A 93 1.81 -24.42 23.90
C GLY A 93 0.51 -25.10 24.35
N ARG A 94 0.18 -25.07 25.64
CA ARG A 94 -1.05 -25.67 26.21
C ARG A 94 -2.23 -24.69 26.11
N PHE A 95 -2.57 -24.30 24.88
CA PHE A 95 -3.54 -23.22 24.63
C PHE A 95 -4.97 -23.58 25.05
N ASP A 96 -5.41 -24.83 24.91
CA ASP A 96 -6.75 -25.28 25.36
C ASP A 96 -6.95 -25.09 26.88
N GLU A 97 -5.89 -25.35 27.65
CA GLU A 97 -5.89 -25.13 29.10
C GLU A 97 -5.82 -23.65 29.44
N ALA A 98 -5.10 -22.85 28.64
CA ALA A 98 -5.09 -21.40 28.80
C ALA A 98 -6.46 -20.78 28.51
N GLU A 99 -7.18 -21.27 27.49
CA GLU A 99 -8.56 -20.86 27.19
C GLU A 99 -9.50 -21.16 28.37
N THR A 100 -9.44 -22.39 28.88
CA THR A 100 -10.23 -22.82 30.04
C THR A 100 -9.94 -21.91 31.25
N TYR A 101 -8.67 -21.58 31.49
CA TYR A 101 -8.26 -20.71 32.58
C TYR A 101 -8.72 -19.24 32.38
N VAL A 102 -8.63 -18.70 31.16
CA VAL A 102 -9.16 -17.37 30.82
C VAL A 102 -10.67 -17.28 31.06
N ALA A 103 -11.43 -18.31 30.68
CA ALA A 103 -12.86 -18.38 30.95
C ALA A 103 -13.16 -18.39 32.45
N GLN A 104 -12.39 -19.13 33.25
CA GLN A 104 -12.51 -19.15 34.72
C GLN A 104 -12.21 -17.78 35.33
N LEU A 105 -11.12 -17.11 34.93
CA LEU A 105 -10.76 -15.78 35.41
C LEU A 105 -11.85 -14.74 35.13
N ARG A 106 -12.51 -14.86 33.97
CA ARG A 106 -13.58 -13.93 33.58
C ARG A 106 -14.91 -14.19 34.30
N ALA A 107 -15.16 -15.44 34.70
CA ALA A 107 -16.34 -15.80 35.49
C ALA A 107 -16.21 -15.41 36.98
N ASP A 108 -15.00 -15.11 37.46
CA ASP A 108 -14.74 -14.71 38.84
C ASP A 108 -15.08 -13.22 39.06
N ALA A 109 -16.07 -12.95 39.91
CA ALA A 109 -16.58 -11.61 40.19
C ALA A 109 -15.55 -10.69 40.90
N ASP A 110 -14.51 -11.26 41.52
CA ASP A 110 -13.47 -10.54 42.27
C ASP A 110 -12.20 -10.30 41.44
N ALA A 111 -12.20 -10.64 40.14
CA ALA A 111 -11.03 -10.64 39.26
C ALA A 111 -10.69 -9.38 38.41
N PRO A 112 -11.28 -8.17 38.54
CA PRO A 112 -10.97 -7.05 37.61
C PRO A 112 -9.47 -6.70 37.51
N THR A 113 -8.74 -6.75 38.61
CA THR A 113 -7.27 -6.51 38.62
C THR A 113 -6.50 -7.68 38.02
N LEU A 114 -6.94 -8.92 38.26
CA LEU A 114 -6.36 -10.13 37.67
C LEU A 114 -6.48 -10.12 36.13
N ILE A 115 -7.62 -9.64 35.62
CA ILE A 115 -7.89 -9.47 34.19
C ILE A 115 -6.90 -8.47 33.58
N GLN A 116 -6.69 -7.31 34.21
CA GLN A 116 -5.76 -6.28 33.70
C GLN A 116 -4.31 -6.77 33.62
N ASP A 117 -3.82 -7.47 34.64
CA ASP A 117 -2.44 -7.97 34.67
C ASP A 117 -2.23 -9.18 33.74
N GLY A 118 -3.22 -10.07 33.65
CA GLY A 118 -3.25 -11.15 32.67
C GLY A 118 -3.25 -10.60 31.24
N LEU A 119 -4.04 -9.56 30.98
CA LEU A 119 -4.08 -8.87 29.70
C LEU A 119 -2.72 -8.26 29.35
N ALA A 120 -2.12 -7.47 30.25
CA ALA A 120 -0.80 -6.88 30.04
C ALA A 120 0.29 -7.94 29.77
N THR A 121 0.12 -9.14 30.32
CA THR A 121 1.04 -10.27 30.08
C THR A 121 0.84 -10.87 28.70
N LEU A 122 -0.40 -11.17 28.30
CA LEU A 122 -0.72 -11.71 26.98
C LEU A 122 -0.32 -10.74 25.86
N LEU A 123 -0.55 -9.43 26.02
CA LEU A 123 -0.15 -8.41 25.06
C LEU A 123 1.38 -8.34 24.87
N ARG A 124 2.14 -8.38 25.98
CA ARG A 124 3.61 -8.39 25.93
C ARG A 124 4.16 -9.65 25.26
N LEU A 125 3.58 -10.81 25.54
CA LEU A 125 3.98 -12.06 24.91
C LEU A 125 3.63 -12.08 23.42
N GLY A 126 2.41 -11.68 23.05
CA GLY A 126 1.98 -11.52 21.66
C GLY A 126 2.93 -10.63 20.87
N TRP A 127 3.23 -9.44 21.39
CA TRP A 127 4.16 -8.50 20.77
C TRP A 127 5.57 -9.08 20.59
N ALA A 128 6.07 -9.81 21.60
CA ALA A 128 7.39 -10.42 21.52
C ALA A 128 7.46 -11.49 20.41
N HIS A 129 6.41 -12.29 20.23
CA HIS A 129 6.32 -13.26 19.13
C HIS A 129 6.13 -12.59 17.76
N GLU A 130 5.36 -11.51 17.70
CA GLU A 130 5.19 -10.69 16.50
C GLU A 130 6.53 -10.12 16.01
N CYS A 131 7.33 -9.57 16.93
CA CYS A 131 8.68 -9.07 16.64
C CYS A 131 9.66 -10.16 16.15
N ARG A 132 9.35 -11.45 16.41
CA ARG A 132 10.11 -12.62 15.92
C ARG A 132 9.51 -13.24 14.66
N ASN A 133 8.45 -12.65 14.09
CA ASN A 133 7.70 -13.17 12.96
C ASN A 133 7.15 -14.59 13.21
N GLN A 134 6.57 -14.81 14.39
CA GLN A 134 5.96 -16.08 14.79
C GLN A 134 4.42 -15.93 14.88
N PRO A 135 3.69 -16.05 13.75
CA PRO A 135 2.28 -15.66 13.65
C PRO A 135 1.33 -16.58 14.43
N GLU A 136 1.61 -17.87 14.52
CA GLU A 136 0.76 -18.85 15.21
C GLU A 136 0.69 -18.61 16.73
N PRO A 137 1.82 -18.57 17.48
CA PRO A 137 1.77 -18.19 18.89
C PRO A 137 1.14 -16.80 19.09
N CYS A 138 1.50 -15.84 18.23
CA CYS A 138 0.98 -14.47 18.28
C CYS A 138 -0.56 -14.41 18.23
N LEU A 139 -1.16 -15.19 17.33
CA LEU A 139 -2.62 -15.31 17.20
C LEU A 139 -3.26 -15.81 18.50
N HIS A 140 -2.71 -16.87 19.11
CA HIS A 140 -3.23 -17.40 20.37
C HIS A 140 -3.17 -16.37 21.49
N TYR A 141 -2.06 -15.63 21.62
CA TYR A 141 -1.93 -14.59 22.66
C TYR A 141 -2.96 -13.47 22.50
N TYR A 142 -3.12 -12.93 21.30
CA TYR A 142 -4.08 -11.83 21.08
C TYR A 142 -5.53 -12.30 21.15
N ARG A 143 -5.83 -13.54 20.76
CA ARG A 143 -7.16 -14.13 20.96
C ARG A 143 -7.47 -14.33 22.45
N LEU A 144 -6.56 -14.93 23.22
CA LEU A 144 -6.73 -15.08 24.67
C LEU A 144 -6.89 -13.71 25.36
N ALA A 145 -6.14 -12.69 24.91
CA ALA A 145 -6.27 -11.33 25.40
C ALA A 145 -7.66 -10.74 25.10
N TYR A 146 -8.19 -10.99 23.90
CA TYR A 146 -9.54 -10.57 23.50
C TYR A 146 -10.61 -11.25 24.37
N ASP A 147 -10.48 -12.56 24.59
CA ASP A 147 -11.41 -13.35 25.40
C ASP A 147 -11.37 -12.95 26.88
N LEU A 148 -10.18 -12.68 27.42
CA LEU A 148 -9.99 -12.23 28.80
C LEU A 148 -10.57 -10.82 29.03
N ASN A 149 -10.36 -9.90 28.09
CA ASN A 149 -10.91 -8.54 28.16
C ASN A 149 -12.42 -8.49 27.88
N GLY A 150 -12.91 -9.42 27.07
CA GLY A 150 -14.29 -9.43 26.60
C GLY A 150 -14.58 -8.56 25.40
N GLY A 151 -13.59 -8.39 24.54
CA GLY A 151 -13.70 -7.62 23.30
C GLY A 151 -12.55 -6.63 23.15
N ASP A 152 -12.72 -5.66 22.25
CA ASP A 152 -11.72 -4.61 21.97
C ASP A 152 -11.77 -3.43 22.94
N ALA A 153 -12.78 -3.36 23.81
CA ALA A 153 -13.06 -2.15 24.59
C ALA A 153 -11.86 -1.76 25.48
N GLY A 154 -11.33 -0.55 25.26
CA GLY A 154 -10.27 0.04 26.09
C GLY A 154 -8.87 -0.56 25.90
N VAL A 155 -8.67 -1.45 24.93
CA VAL A 155 -7.42 -2.21 24.76
C VAL A 155 -6.92 -2.13 23.32
N THR A 156 -5.62 -1.93 23.18
CA THR A 156 -4.91 -1.96 21.88
C THR A 156 -3.60 -2.72 22.04
N THR A 157 -3.11 -3.29 20.95
CA THR A 157 -1.77 -3.90 20.91
C THR A 157 -0.66 -2.85 21.03
N GLU A 158 0.56 -3.34 21.25
CA GLU A 158 1.78 -2.51 21.28
C GLU A 158 2.03 -1.78 19.95
N ASP A 159 1.34 -2.10 18.86
CA ASP A 159 1.37 -1.33 17.62
C ASP A 159 0.08 -0.54 17.29
N GLY A 160 -0.90 -0.57 18.20
CA GLY A 160 -2.04 0.36 18.25
C GLY A 160 -3.27 -0.14 17.52
N ASP A 161 -3.22 -1.38 17.07
CA ASP A 161 -4.36 -2.07 16.50
C ASP A 161 -5.30 -2.57 17.59
N ARG A 162 -6.56 -2.76 17.21
CA ARG A 162 -7.53 -3.54 18.01
C ARG A 162 -7.13 -5.01 18.01
N LEU A 163 -7.48 -5.73 19.09
CA LEU A 163 -7.18 -7.15 19.19
C LEU A 163 -7.91 -7.95 18.11
N SER A 164 -9.18 -7.61 17.83
CA SER A 164 -9.95 -8.24 16.74
C SER A 164 -9.28 -8.06 15.37
N THR A 165 -8.74 -6.87 15.08
CA THR A 165 -7.99 -6.58 13.85
C THR A 165 -6.75 -7.48 13.75
N LYS A 166 -6.00 -7.62 14.84
CA LYS A 166 -4.80 -8.47 14.88
C LYS A 166 -5.11 -9.95 14.69
N VAL A 167 -6.09 -10.46 15.42
CA VAL A 167 -6.58 -11.84 15.29
C VAL A 167 -7.01 -12.11 13.86
N LYS A 168 -7.81 -11.21 13.25
CA LYS A 168 -8.25 -11.32 11.85
C LYS A 168 -7.06 -11.42 10.88
N ASN A 169 -6.08 -10.52 11.00
CA ASN A 169 -4.95 -10.45 10.07
C ASN A 169 -4.01 -11.66 10.22
N LEU A 170 -3.68 -12.05 11.46
CA LEU A 170 -2.82 -13.21 11.73
C LEU A 170 -3.50 -14.51 11.32
N ARG A 171 -4.79 -14.65 11.61
CA ARG A 171 -5.59 -15.79 11.13
C ARG A 171 -5.52 -15.90 9.61
N ARG A 172 -5.68 -14.78 8.88
CA ARG A 172 -5.63 -14.80 7.42
C ARG A 172 -4.29 -15.31 6.91
N LEU A 173 -3.18 -14.81 7.46
CA LEU A 173 -1.84 -15.23 7.09
C LEU A 173 -1.62 -16.74 7.29
N LEU A 174 -2.12 -17.29 8.41
CA LEU A 174 -2.03 -18.72 8.72
C LEU A 174 -2.96 -19.56 7.84
N LEU A 175 -4.19 -19.09 7.56
CA LEU A 175 -5.09 -19.75 6.61
C LEU A 175 -4.45 -19.86 5.24
N ASP A 176 -3.88 -18.76 4.71
CA ASP A 176 -3.21 -18.78 3.41
C ASP A 176 -2.08 -19.82 3.36
N THR A 177 -1.26 -19.88 4.41
CA THR A 177 -0.18 -20.88 4.53
C THR A 177 -0.73 -22.33 4.54
N LEU A 178 -1.74 -22.59 5.37
CA LEU A 178 -2.35 -23.93 5.46
C LEU A 178 -3.00 -24.37 4.14
N LEU A 179 -3.63 -23.45 3.42
CA LEU A 179 -4.28 -23.75 2.15
C LEU A 179 -3.28 -23.98 1.01
N GLU A 180 -2.15 -23.27 1.02
CA GLU A 180 -1.03 -23.54 0.11
C GLU A 180 -0.44 -24.94 0.33
N ASP A 181 -0.35 -25.38 1.59
CA ASP A 181 0.06 -26.74 1.97
C ASP A 181 -1.03 -27.81 1.75
N GLY A 182 -2.23 -27.42 1.33
CA GLY A 182 -3.37 -28.32 1.13
C GLY A 182 -3.98 -28.86 2.43
N ARG A 183 -3.75 -28.21 3.57
CA ARG A 183 -4.23 -28.59 4.91
C ARG A 183 -5.58 -27.93 5.25
N PHE A 184 -6.61 -28.24 4.47
CA PHE A 184 -7.95 -27.64 4.59
C PHE A 184 -8.61 -27.87 5.97
N ASP A 185 -8.51 -29.08 6.53
CA ASP A 185 -9.13 -29.38 7.83
C ASP A 185 -8.49 -28.59 8.97
N ALA A 186 -7.17 -28.39 8.92
CA ALA A 186 -6.46 -27.55 9.88
C ALA A 186 -6.82 -26.06 9.70
N ALA A 187 -7.06 -25.61 8.47
CA ALA A 187 -7.53 -24.26 8.20
C ALA A 187 -8.93 -24.02 8.77
N ILE A 188 -9.84 -25.00 8.60
CA ILE A 188 -11.19 -24.95 9.21
C ILE A 188 -11.09 -24.96 10.74
N ALA A 189 -10.29 -25.86 11.33
CA ALA A 189 -10.11 -25.90 12.77
C ALA A 189 -9.57 -24.57 13.33
N LEU A 190 -8.58 -23.96 12.67
CA LEU A 190 -8.05 -22.64 13.01
C LEU A 190 -9.14 -21.56 12.96
N HIS A 191 -9.96 -21.57 11.91
CA HIS A 191 -11.09 -20.64 11.78
C HIS A 191 -12.10 -20.82 12.92
N GLU A 192 -12.48 -22.05 13.24
CA GLU A 192 -13.42 -22.34 14.33
C GLU A 192 -12.94 -21.78 15.66
N THR A 193 -11.63 -21.85 15.95
CA THR A 193 -11.08 -21.29 17.21
C THR A 193 -11.07 -19.76 17.29
N THR A 194 -11.40 -19.05 16.21
CA THR A 194 -11.25 -17.59 16.10
C THR A 194 -12.47 -16.87 15.52
N ARG A 195 -13.45 -17.60 14.97
CA ARG A 195 -14.61 -17.03 14.27
C ARG A 195 -15.49 -16.15 15.17
N HIS A 196 -15.54 -16.41 16.47
CA HIS A 196 -16.28 -15.58 17.44
C HIS A 196 -15.67 -14.19 17.60
N VAL A 197 -14.35 -14.04 17.40
CA VAL A 197 -13.66 -12.74 17.45
C VAL A 197 -14.06 -11.86 16.26
N THR A 198 -14.32 -12.48 15.10
CA THR A 198 -14.66 -11.78 13.86
C THR A 198 -16.15 -11.78 13.54
N GLY A 199 -16.98 -12.49 14.32
CA GLY A 199 -18.39 -12.69 14.03
C GLY A 199 -18.64 -13.46 12.74
N SER A 200 -17.74 -14.38 12.36
CA SER A 200 -17.85 -15.15 11.11
C SER A 200 -18.62 -16.46 11.31
N GLY A 201 -19.34 -16.89 10.27
CA GLY A 201 -19.97 -18.20 10.19
C GLY A 201 -18.96 -19.35 10.03
N PRO A 202 -19.43 -20.61 10.09
CA PRO A 202 -18.57 -21.78 9.87
C PRO A 202 -18.05 -21.84 8.42
N LEU A 203 -16.92 -22.52 8.20
CA LEU A 203 -16.35 -22.74 6.87
C LEU A 203 -16.47 -24.21 6.43
N GLU A 204 -16.70 -24.43 5.14
CA GLU A 204 -16.65 -25.75 4.51
C GLU A 204 -15.67 -25.75 3.33
N ALA A 205 -15.04 -26.89 3.05
CA ALA A 205 -14.06 -27.06 1.99
C ALA A 205 -14.66 -27.74 0.75
N TYR A 206 -14.65 -27.04 -0.39
CA TYR A 206 -15.22 -27.49 -1.65
C TYR A 206 -14.13 -27.76 -2.69
N ASP A 207 -14.31 -28.77 -3.54
CA ASP A 207 -13.53 -28.90 -4.77
C ASP A 207 -13.95 -27.82 -5.77
N ILE A 208 -12.96 -27.20 -6.39
CA ILE A 208 -13.15 -26.17 -7.41
C ILE A 208 -13.32 -26.86 -8.77
N VAL A 209 -14.39 -26.52 -9.49
CA VAL A 209 -14.70 -27.07 -10.83
C VAL A 209 -15.11 -25.95 -11.79
N SER A 210 -14.86 -26.16 -13.08
CA SER A 210 -15.47 -25.34 -14.12
C SER A 210 -16.93 -25.75 -14.32
N VAL A 211 -17.72 -24.90 -14.95
CA VAL A 211 -19.10 -25.24 -15.33
C VAL A 211 -19.13 -26.43 -16.28
N GLN A 212 -18.18 -26.53 -17.20
CA GLN A 212 -18.08 -27.63 -18.16
C GLN A 212 -17.75 -28.96 -17.46
N ASP A 213 -16.83 -28.95 -16.49
CA ASP A 213 -16.48 -30.15 -15.72
C ASP A 213 -17.68 -30.62 -14.89
N LEU A 214 -18.40 -29.68 -14.26
CA LEU A 214 -19.63 -30.01 -13.51
C LEU A 214 -20.70 -30.60 -14.43
N ALA A 215 -20.89 -30.02 -15.62
CA ALA A 215 -21.85 -30.53 -16.60
C ALA A 215 -21.46 -31.91 -17.14
N ALA A 216 -20.17 -32.15 -17.39
CA ALA A 216 -19.66 -33.46 -17.80
C ALA A 216 -19.87 -34.54 -16.73
N ALA A 217 -19.84 -34.16 -15.45
CA ALA A 217 -20.17 -35.02 -14.32
C ALA A 217 -21.69 -35.18 -14.08
N GLY A 218 -22.54 -34.54 -14.88
CA GLY A 218 -24.00 -34.58 -14.74
C GLY A 218 -24.58 -33.67 -13.66
N GLY A 219 -23.77 -32.78 -13.07
CA GLY A 219 -24.19 -31.83 -12.03
C GLY A 219 -24.73 -30.50 -12.55
N ALA A 220 -24.72 -30.27 -13.87
CA ALA A 220 -25.29 -29.10 -14.50
C ALA A 220 -25.73 -29.41 -15.94
N ARG A 221 -26.72 -28.69 -16.46
CA ARG A 221 -27.09 -28.74 -17.88
C ARG A 221 -26.42 -27.59 -18.63
N ALA A 222 -25.44 -27.89 -19.47
CA ALA A 222 -24.72 -26.88 -20.26
C ALA A 222 -24.97 -27.04 -21.77
N ILE A 223 -25.10 -25.90 -22.46
CA ILE A 223 -25.28 -25.80 -23.90
C ILE A 223 -24.13 -24.96 -24.45
N THR A 224 -23.33 -25.55 -25.33
CA THR A 224 -22.28 -24.81 -26.04
C THR A 224 -22.91 -23.96 -27.14
N MET A 225 -22.64 -22.65 -27.06
CA MET A 225 -23.13 -21.62 -27.96
C MET A 225 -22.13 -21.39 -29.10
N LEU A 226 -20.86 -21.25 -28.71
CA LEU A 226 -19.71 -21.23 -29.60
C LEU A 226 -18.65 -22.14 -28.98
N PRO A 227 -18.02 -23.04 -29.77
CA PRO A 227 -16.94 -23.86 -29.26
C PRO A 227 -15.72 -22.99 -28.90
N GLU A 228 -14.77 -23.61 -28.20
CA GLU A 228 -13.43 -23.03 -28.09
C GLU A 228 -12.87 -22.77 -29.49
N ARG A 229 -12.14 -21.65 -29.63
CA ARG A 229 -11.57 -21.28 -30.92
C ARG A 229 -10.36 -20.41 -30.74
N ARG A 230 -9.48 -20.45 -31.73
CA ARG A 230 -8.31 -19.58 -31.79
C ARG A 230 -8.65 -18.26 -32.47
N ILE A 231 -8.24 -17.15 -31.88
CA ILE A 231 -8.34 -15.80 -32.45
C ILE A 231 -6.98 -15.27 -32.90
N VAL A 232 -6.99 -14.10 -33.53
CA VAL A 232 -5.77 -13.43 -34.02
C VAL A 232 -5.30 -12.42 -32.98
N ALA A 233 -3.98 -12.32 -32.80
CA ALA A 233 -3.40 -11.32 -31.92
C ALA A 233 -3.62 -9.90 -32.47
N PRO A 234 -3.96 -8.92 -31.63
CA PRO A 234 -4.09 -7.53 -32.05
C PRO A 234 -2.71 -6.93 -32.34
N GLU A 235 -2.66 -5.99 -33.29
CA GLU A 235 -1.46 -5.20 -33.59
C GLU A 235 -1.41 -3.98 -32.65
N LEU A 236 -0.38 -3.91 -31.80
CA LEU A 236 -0.21 -2.78 -30.88
C LEU A 236 0.48 -1.60 -31.57
N ARG A 237 -0.02 -0.39 -31.29
CA ARG A 237 0.55 0.86 -31.81
C ARG A 237 0.91 1.80 -30.67
N PHE A 238 2.13 2.29 -30.68
CA PHE A 238 2.66 3.27 -29.73
C PHE A 238 3.11 4.52 -30.48
N TRP A 239 3.02 5.67 -29.83
CA TRP A 239 3.54 6.94 -30.38
C TRP A 239 5.06 6.90 -30.58
N GLU A 240 5.76 6.22 -29.68
CA GLU A 240 7.19 5.95 -29.74
C GLU A 240 7.50 4.60 -30.40
N LYS A 241 8.80 4.30 -30.61
CA LYS A 241 9.25 2.97 -31.05
C LYS A 241 8.66 1.89 -30.11
N PRO A 242 7.93 0.88 -30.62
CA PRO A 242 7.20 -0.07 -29.77
C PRO A 242 8.10 -0.65 -28.66
N PRO A 243 7.78 -0.39 -27.38
CA PRO A 243 8.60 -0.88 -26.28
C PRO A 243 8.42 -2.40 -26.12
N ALA A 244 9.46 -3.07 -25.62
CA ALA A 244 9.34 -4.46 -25.19
C ALA A 244 8.44 -4.51 -23.93
N LEU A 245 7.23 -5.04 -24.09
CA LEU A 245 6.27 -5.11 -22.98
C LEU A 245 6.74 -6.06 -21.88
N ARG A 246 6.42 -5.70 -20.63
CA ARG A 246 6.65 -6.54 -19.46
C ARG A 246 5.46 -7.43 -19.13
N SER A 247 4.30 -7.12 -19.72
CA SER A 247 3.13 -7.98 -19.65
C SER A 247 3.29 -9.23 -20.53
N GLU A 248 2.75 -10.33 -20.03
CA GLU A 248 2.57 -11.56 -20.79
C GLU A 248 1.38 -11.38 -21.76
N PRO A 249 1.53 -11.75 -23.05
CA PRO A 249 0.41 -11.76 -23.97
C PRO A 249 -0.69 -12.71 -23.52
N GLY A 250 -1.94 -12.28 -23.59
CA GLY A 250 -3.09 -13.12 -23.32
C GLY A 250 -3.23 -14.26 -24.32
N SER A 251 -3.88 -15.34 -23.86
CA SER A 251 -4.25 -16.51 -24.67
C SER A 251 -5.02 -16.08 -25.91
N LEU A 252 -4.66 -16.67 -27.04
CA LEU A 252 -5.42 -16.58 -28.28
C LEU A 252 -6.40 -17.75 -28.41
N ASP A 253 -6.30 -18.75 -27.55
CA ASP A 253 -7.25 -19.85 -27.48
C ASP A 253 -8.36 -19.41 -26.50
N ILE A 254 -9.52 -19.05 -27.07
CA ILE A 254 -10.65 -18.46 -26.38
C ILE A 254 -11.60 -19.55 -25.90
N PRO A 255 -12.08 -19.49 -24.63
CA PRO A 255 -12.97 -20.50 -24.09
C PRO A 255 -14.30 -20.56 -24.84
N ALA A 256 -14.95 -21.73 -24.77
CA ALA A 256 -16.29 -21.90 -25.31
C ALA A 256 -17.27 -20.90 -24.69
N GLN A 257 -18.13 -20.31 -25.51
CA GLN A 257 -19.32 -19.61 -25.01
C GLN A 257 -20.38 -20.65 -24.68
N TYR A 258 -20.97 -20.57 -23.49
CA TYR A 258 -21.97 -21.53 -23.05
C TYR A 258 -23.14 -20.85 -22.36
N LEU A 259 -24.23 -21.60 -22.26
CA LEU A 259 -25.35 -21.33 -21.37
C LEU A 259 -25.56 -22.55 -20.48
N ALA A 260 -25.41 -22.38 -19.16
CA ALA A 260 -25.50 -23.46 -18.20
C ALA A 260 -26.58 -23.21 -17.16
N PHE A 261 -27.14 -24.29 -16.63
CA PHE A 261 -28.19 -24.29 -15.62
C PHE A 261 -27.83 -25.26 -14.51
N LEU A 262 -27.83 -24.75 -13.29
CA LEU A 262 -27.49 -25.48 -12.07
C LEU A 262 -28.73 -25.50 -11.18
N ASP A 263 -29.16 -26.69 -10.78
CA ASP A 263 -30.27 -26.88 -9.85
C ASP A 263 -29.76 -26.71 -8.40
N ASP A 264 -30.61 -26.17 -7.52
CA ASP A 264 -30.35 -26.01 -6.07
C ASP A 264 -28.96 -25.39 -5.77
N ALA A 265 -28.66 -24.27 -6.44
CA ALA A 265 -27.38 -23.60 -6.37
C ALA A 265 -27.40 -22.47 -5.34
N ARG A 266 -26.32 -22.34 -4.56
CA ARG A 266 -26.09 -21.19 -3.68
C ARG A 266 -25.09 -20.24 -4.32
N ALA A 267 -25.37 -18.95 -4.30
CA ALA A 267 -24.46 -17.93 -4.78
C ALA A 267 -24.34 -16.75 -3.81
N TYR A 268 -23.25 -16.01 -3.95
CA TYR A 268 -22.93 -14.88 -3.09
C TYR A 268 -22.84 -13.61 -3.97
N PRO A 269 -23.86 -12.74 -3.95
CA PRO A 269 -23.81 -11.43 -4.61
C PRO A 269 -22.52 -10.68 -4.25
N ARG A 270 -21.97 -9.92 -5.20
CA ARG A 270 -20.65 -9.27 -5.16
C ARG A 270 -19.46 -10.23 -5.12
N SER A 271 -19.68 -11.50 -5.46
CA SER A 271 -18.65 -12.52 -5.65
C SER A 271 -19.00 -13.42 -6.82
N ASN A 272 -17.97 -14.04 -7.41
CA ASN A 272 -18.14 -15.06 -8.44
C ASN A 272 -18.31 -16.47 -7.87
N VAL A 273 -18.35 -16.63 -6.54
CA VAL A 273 -18.51 -17.93 -5.88
C VAL A 273 -19.94 -18.44 -6.02
N VAL A 274 -20.05 -19.65 -6.56
CA VAL A 274 -21.29 -20.45 -6.65
C VAL A 274 -21.00 -21.84 -6.09
N ILE A 275 -21.88 -22.34 -5.21
CA ILE A 275 -21.85 -23.70 -4.69
C ILE A 275 -23.02 -24.48 -5.29
N ALA A 276 -22.73 -25.60 -5.96
CA ALA A 276 -23.75 -26.49 -6.51
C ALA A 276 -23.22 -27.93 -6.53
N GLY A 277 -24.09 -28.91 -6.23
CA GLY A 277 -23.69 -30.32 -6.20
C GLY A 277 -22.53 -30.63 -5.24
N GLY A 278 -22.39 -29.86 -4.15
CA GLY A 278 -21.27 -29.99 -3.20
C GLY A 278 -19.91 -29.55 -3.76
N LYS A 279 -19.89 -28.73 -4.81
CA LYS A 279 -18.69 -28.21 -5.47
C LYS A 279 -18.73 -26.69 -5.55
N LEU A 280 -17.55 -26.06 -5.60
CA LEU A 280 -17.42 -24.64 -5.93
C LEU A 280 -17.28 -24.49 -7.44
N VAL A 281 -18.27 -23.89 -8.08
CA VAL A 281 -18.33 -23.67 -9.52
C VAL A 281 -17.80 -22.28 -9.84
N TYR A 282 -16.59 -22.21 -10.42
CA TYR A 282 -15.95 -20.94 -10.77
C TYR A 282 -14.87 -21.16 -11.83
N ASP A 283 -15.18 -20.86 -13.08
CA ASP A 283 -14.30 -21.12 -14.24
C ASP A 283 -12.91 -20.51 -14.09
N LEU A 284 -12.80 -19.27 -13.61
CA LEU A 284 -11.51 -18.61 -13.41
C LEU A 284 -10.67 -19.33 -12.33
N ALA A 285 -11.31 -19.80 -11.26
CA ALA A 285 -10.63 -20.53 -10.19
C ALA A 285 -10.28 -21.97 -10.58
N ALA A 286 -11.05 -22.59 -11.48
CA ALA A 286 -10.80 -23.92 -12.03
C ALA A 286 -9.76 -23.90 -13.17
N HIS A 287 -9.43 -22.74 -13.72
CA HIS A 287 -8.53 -22.61 -14.84
C HIS A 287 -7.13 -23.19 -14.55
N PRO A 288 -6.44 -23.84 -15.51
CA PRO A 288 -5.11 -24.43 -15.28
C PRO A 288 -4.05 -23.45 -14.76
N ARG A 289 -4.21 -22.15 -15.04
CA ARG A 289 -3.35 -21.08 -14.53
C ARG A 289 -3.72 -20.57 -13.13
N ARG A 290 -4.64 -21.24 -12.44
CA ARG A 290 -5.00 -20.95 -11.04
C ARG A 290 -3.80 -20.69 -10.12
N PRO A 291 -2.65 -21.41 -10.22
CA PRO A 291 -1.48 -21.13 -9.38
C PRO A 291 -0.87 -19.74 -9.57
N ASP A 292 -1.07 -19.10 -10.73
CA ASP A 292 -0.46 -17.81 -11.10
C ASP A 292 -1.33 -16.60 -10.76
N ILE A 293 -2.63 -16.80 -10.56
CA ILE A 293 -3.59 -15.71 -10.36
C ILE A 293 -3.90 -15.47 -8.89
N LEU A 294 -4.21 -14.22 -8.57
CA LEU A 294 -4.69 -13.80 -7.27
C LEU A 294 -6.22 -13.69 -7.33
N LEU A 295 -6.92 -14.61 -6.63
CA LEU A 295 -8.36 -14.51 -6.42
C LEU A 295 -8.62 -13.66 -5.18
N GLN A 296 -9.49 -12.67 -5.33
CA GLN A 296 -9.82 -11.71 -4.26
C GLN A 296 -11.27 -11.83 -3.76
N ASP A 297 -12.01 -12.81 -4.25
CA ASP A 297 -13.33 -13.18 -3.70
C ASP A 297 -13.21 -13.52 -2.20
N GLY A 298 -14.05 -12.91 -1.37
CA GLY A 298 -14.02 -13.04 0.10
C GLY A 298 -13.00 -12.16 0.82
N LEU A 299 -12.38 -11.19 0.14
CA LEU A 299 -11.42 -10.25 0.74
C LEU A 299 -11.94 -8.83 0.87
N ASN A 300 -12.86 -8.40 0.01
CA ASN A 300 -13.30 -7.00 0.02
C ASN A 300 -14.28 -6.73 1.18
N PRO A 301 -14.23 -5.57 1.84
CA PRO A 301 -15.11 -5.23 2.96
C PRO A 301 -16.61 -5.25 2.63
N ASP A 302 -16.97 -5.15 1.36
CA ASP A 302 -18.35 -5.15 0.87
C ASP A 302 -18.85 -6.56 0.47
N GLN A 303 -17.99 -7.58 0.59
CA GLN A 303 -18.32 -8.98 0.42
C GLN A 303 -18.80 -9.61 1.73
N ILE A 304 -19.68 -10.58 1.59
CA ILE A 304 -20.60 -11.05 2.64
C ILE A 304 -20.19 -12.39 3.24
N MET A 305 -19.08 -12.93 2.76
CA MET A 305 -18.56 -14.22 3.14
C MET A 305 -17.05 -14.16 3.23
N THR A 306 -16.50 -15.09 4.00
CA THR A 306 -15.09 -15.45 3.96
C THR A 306 -14.90 -16.53 2.90
N ALA A 307 -13.96 -16.33 1.98
CA ALA A 307 -13.39 -17.43 1.20
C ALA A 307 -11.88 -17.33 1.14
N ALA A 308 -11.28 -18.51 0.98
CA ALA A 308 -9.87 -18.63 0.72
C ALA A 308 -9.65 -19.82 -0.21
N PHE A 309 -8.78 -19.64 -1.18
CA PHE A 309 -8.62 -20.56 -2.29
C PHE A 309 -7.25 -21.23 -2.23
N GLY A 310 -7.21 -22.55 -2.20
CA GLY A 310 -6.02 -23.33 -2.54
C GLY A 310 -5.96 -23.61 -4.04
N ALA A 311 -5.11 -24.56 -4.45
CA ALA A 311 -4.89 -24.88 -5.87
C ALA A 311 -6.06 -25.62 -6.54
N ARG A 312 -6.73 -26.51 -5.80
CA ARG A 312 -7.83 -27.36 -6.31
C ARG A 312 -9.11 -27.31 -5.48
N ARG A 313 -9.01 -26.79 -4.27
CA ARG A 313 -10.09 -26.68 -3.29
C ARG A 313 -10.10 -25.27 -2.73
N ALA A 314 -11.25 -24.85 -2.21
CA ALA A 314 -11.41 -23.60 -1.48
C ALA A 314 -12.17 -23.87 -0.19
N ILE A 315 -11.95 -23.02 0.82
CA ILE A 315 -12.85 -22.91 1.96
C ILE A 315 -13.78 -21.72 1.73
N VAL A 316 -15.08 -21.91 1.99
CA VAL A 316 -16.13 -20.88 1.83
C VAL A 316 -17.03 -20.91 3.05
N GLU A 317 -17.47 -19.73 3.49
CA GLU A 317 -18.40 -19.56 4.59
C GLU A 317 -19.78 -20.14 4.29
N VAL A 318 -20.25 -21.00 5.19
CA VAL A 318 -21.58 -21.60 5.14
C VAL A 318 -22.56 -20.61 5.77
N PRO A 319 -23.57 -20.16 5.01
CA PRO A 319 -24.51 -19.18 5.52
C PRO A 319 -25.43 -19.79 6.59
N GLU A 320 -25.76 -19.01 7.63
CA GLU A 320 -26.78 -19.39 8.61
C GLU A 320 -28.20 -19.16 8.05
N ASP A 321 -28.38 -18.09 7.27
CA ASP A 321 -29.61 -17.73 6.59
C ASP A 321 -29.32 -17.37 5.13
N GLU A 322 -30.26 -17.70 4.23
CA GLU A 322 -30.17 -17.35 2.82
C GLU A 322 -31.51 -16.82 2.28
N HIS A 323 -31.42 -15.97 1.26
CA HIS A 323 -32.61 -15.54 0.51
C HIS A 323 -32.91 -16.56 -0.59
N GLU A 324 -34.18 -16.92 -0.77
CA GLU A 324 -34.58 -17.88 -1.78
C GLU A 324 -35.09 -17.19 -3.05
N ILE A 325 -34.61 -17.65 -4.20
CA ILE A 325 -35.09 -17.27 -5.52
C ILE A 325 -35.39 -18.54 -6.31
N GLU A 326 -36.58 -18.63 -6.89
CA GLU A 326 -36.98 -19.80 -7.68
C GLU A 326 -36.04 -20.03 -8.88
N ALA A 327 -35.81 -18.99 -9.69
CA ALA A 327 -34.88 -19.05 -10.81
C ALA A 327 -34.26 -17.68 -11.13
N GLY A 328 -32.96 -17.67 -11.47
CA GLY A 328 -32.23 -16.43 -11.80
C GLY A 328 -31.07 -16.63 -12.77
N LEU A 329 -30.76 -15.60 -13.57
CA LEU A 329 -29.60 -15.54 -14.45
C LEU A 329 -28.51 -14.68 -13.81
N MET A 330 -27.30 -15.22 -13.67
CA MET A 330 -26.21 -14.57 -12.97
C MET A 330 -25.66 -13.37 -13.77
N MET A 331 -25.99 -12.16 -13.30
CA MET A 331 -25.45 -10.86 -13.73
C MET A 331 -24.88 -10.06 -12.53
N PHE A 332 -24.49 -10.76 -11.47
CA PHE A 332 -23.76 -10.23 -10.31
C PHE A 332 -22.37 -10.88 -10.22
N GLY A 333 -21.44 -10.27 -9.49
CA GLY A 333 -20.07 -10.79 -9.36
C GLY A 333 -19.07 -9.80 -8.74
N PHE A 334 -17.81 -10.22 -8.61
CA PHE A 334 -16.76 -9.47 -7.88
C PHE A 334 -16.56 -8.02 -8.34
N GLN A 335 -16.58 -7.77 -9.66
CA GLN A 335 -16.37 -6.45 -10.27
C GLN A 335 -17.60 -5.94 -11.04
N SER A 336 -18.80 -6.47 -10.73
CA SER A 336 -20.04 -6.12 -11.45
C SER A 336 -20.32 -4.62 -11.48
N ARG A 337 -20.01 -3.90 -10.41
CA ARG A 337 -20.21 -2.43 -10.27
C ARG A 337 -19.20 -1.59 -11.05
N ASN A 338 -18.09 -2.17 -11.49
CA ASN A 338 -17.07 -1.44 -12.22
C ASN A 338 -17.43 -1.40 -13.71
N TYR A 339 -17.62 -0.21 -14.26
CA TYR A 339 -18.06 -0.01 -15.64
C TYR A 339 -17.27 -0.78 -16.70
N GLY A 340 -15.94 -0.85 -16.56
CA GLY A 340 -15.09 -1.56 -17.53
C GLY A 340 -15.30 -3.06 -17.46
N HIS A 341 -15.32 -3.62 -16.25
CA HIS A 341 -15.61 -5.04 -16.02
C HIS A 341 -17.05 -5.39 -16.42
N TRP A 342 -18.02 -4.53 -16.13
CA TRP A 342 -19.40 -4.69 -16.58
C TRP A 342 -19.51 -4.86 -18.09
N LEU A 343 -18.94 -3.91 -18.83
CA LEU A 343 -19.00 -3.89 -20.29
C LEU A 343 -18.25 -5.07 -20.93
N LEU A 344 -17.14 -5.52 -20.34
CA LEU A 344 -16.28 -6.55 -20.93
C LEU A 344 -16.56 -7.99 -20.45
N GLU A 345 -17.06 -8.17 -19.22
CA GLU A 345 -17.26 -9.51 -18.62
C GLU A 345 -18.73 -9.91 -18.48
N PHE A 346 -19.60 -8.96 -18.12
CA PHE A 346 -21.00 -9.26 -17.78
C PHE A 346 -21.92 -9.03 -18.97
N VAL A 347 -21.81 -7.89 -19.64
CA VAL A 347 -22.62 -7.53 -20.81
C VAL A 347 -22.61 -8.61 -21.91
N PRO A 348 -21.48 -9.25 -22.26
CA PRO A 348 -21.46 -10.34 -23.24
C PRO A 348 -22.34 -11.54 -22.89
N ARG A 349 -22.63 -11.78 -21.60
CA ARG A 349 -23.54 -12.87 -21.16
C ARG A 349 -24.94 -12.71 -21.74
N MET A 350 -25.38 -11.47 -22.02
CA MET A 350 -26.67 -11.20 -22.65
C MET A 350 -26.80 -11.81 -24.05
N LEU A 351 -25.67 -12.07 -24.76
CA LEU A 351 -25.72 -12.81 -26.02
C LEU A 351 -26.20 -14.25 -25.80
N CYS A 352 -25.74 -14.90 -24.73
CA CYS A 352 -26.14 -16.25 -24.35
C CYS A 352 -27.56 -16.27 -23.75
N TYR A 353 -27.87 -15.33 -22.85
CA TYR A 353 -29.18 -15.27 -22.21
C TYR A 353 -30.33 -14.91 -23.16
N ASN A 354 -30.08 -14.17 -24.24
CA ASN A 354 -31.11 -13.90 -25.26
C ASN A 354 -31.31 -15.03 -26.26
N ASP A 355 -30.45 -16.06 -26.27
CA ASP A 355 -30.65 -17.18 -27.16
C ASP A 355 -31.95 -17.94 -26.82
N PRO A 356 -32.73 -18.40 -27.82
CA PRO A 356 -33.97 -19.13 -27.60
C PRO A 356 -33.82 -20.40 -26.75
N ARG A 357 -32.61 -20.98 -26.67
CA ARG A 357 -32.31 -22.15 -25.82
C ARG A 357 -32.25 -21.79 -24.33
N CYS A 358 -32.19 -20.51 -23.98
CA CYS A 358 -32.45 -20.06 -22.61
C CYS A 358 -33.95 -20.17 -22.31
N PRO A 359 -34.36 -20.87 -21.24
CA PRO A 359 -35.77 -20.96 -20.84
C PRO A 359 -36.40 -19.58 -20.65
N GLU A 360 -37.70 -19.50 -20.93
CA GLU A 360 -38.53 -18.33 -20.62
C GLU A 360 -38.77 -18.20 -19.11
N GLY A 361 -39.17 -17.01 -18.66
CA GLY A 361 -39.56 -16.76 -17.27
C GLY A 361 -38.42 -16.60 -16.25
N ILE A 362 -37.16 -16.85 -16.62
CA ILE A 362 -36.02 -16.67 -15.71
C ILE A 362 -35.61 -15.19 -15.65
N SER A 363 -35.54 -14.64 -14.45
CA SER A 363 -35.19 -13.23 -14.19
C SER A 363 -33.68 -12.96 -14.30
N LEU A 364 -33.29 -11.73 -14.61
CA LEU A 364 -31.89 -11.28 -14.53
C LEU A 364 -31.57 -10.87 -13.09
N CYS A 365 -30.53 -11.43 -12.49
CA CYS A 365 -30.12 -11.11 -11.13
C CYS A 365 -28.85 -10.26 -11.12
N ILE A 366 -28.92 -9.05 -10.55
CA ILE A 366 -27.79 -8.12 -10.42
C ILE A 366 -27.53 -7.79 -8.96
N ASP A 367 -26.36 -7.25 -8.64
CA ASP A 367 -26.13 -6.67 -7.32
C ASP A 367 -27.05 -5.48 -7.06
N ASP A 368 -27.35 -5.19 -5.80
CA ASP A 368 -28.03 -3.96 -5.40
C ASP A 368 -27.17 -2.71 -5.67
N HIS A 369 -27.82 -1.54 -5.72
CA HIS A 369 -27.16 -0.24 -5.91
C HIS A 369 -26.21 -0.17 -7.12
N MET A 370 -26.54 -0.89 -8.20
CA MET A 370 -25.78 -0.83 -9.45
C MET A 370 -25.87 0.56 -10.09
N PRO A 371 -24.82 1.04 -10.78
CA PRO A 371 -24.88 2.32 -11.47
C PRO A 371 -25.98 2.33 -12.54
N GLY A 372 -26.66 3.47 -12.73
CA GLY A 372 -27.77 3.58 -13.68
C GLY A 372 -27.40 3.18 -15.12
N SER A 373 -26.15 3.41 -15.53
CA SER A 373 -25.63 2.97 -16.83
C SER A 373 -25.66 1.45 -17.01
N HIS A 374 -25.46 0.68 -15.94
CA HIS A 374 -25.44 -0.78 -16.00
C HIS A 374 -26.86 -1.32 -16.26
N GLU A 375 -27.84 -0.78 -15.54
CA GLU A 375 -29.27 -1.10 -15.72
C GLU A 375 -29.80 -0.63 -17.08
N GLU A 376 -29.33 0.51 -17.59
CA GLU A 376 -29.64 0.98 -18.94
C GLU A 376 -29.12 0.02 -20.02
N ILE A 377 -27.88 -0.46 -19.90
CA ILE A 377 -27.33 -1.46 -20.83
C ILE A 377 -28.16 -2.75 -20.85
N LEU A 378 -28.61 -3.23 -19.68
CA LEU A 378 -29.46 -4.43 -19.62
C LEU A 378 -30.80 -4.21 -20.33
N ARG A 379 -31.48 -3.09 -20.05
CA ARG A 379 -32.76 -2.76 -20.70
C ARG A 379 -32.63 -2.63 -22.22
N LEU A 380 -31.49 -2.14 -22.71
CA LEU A 380 -31.22 -2.05 -24.14
C LEU A 380 -31.02 -3.42 -24.78
N LEU A 381 -30.27 -4.28 -24.12
CA LEU A 381 -29.84 -5.57 -24.66
C LEU A 381 -30.86 -6.69 -24.46
N ASP A 382 -31.66 -6.67 -23.41
CA ASP A 382 -32.62 -7.75 -23.15
C ASP A 382 -33.76 -7.71 -24.18
N THR A 383 -33.82 -8.74 -25.01
CA THR A 383 -34.84 -8.85 -26.07
C THR A 383 -36.07 -9.61 -25.59
N ARG A 384 -36.11 -9.99 -24.31
CA ARG A 384 -37.14 -10.87 -23.73
C ARG A 384 -37.88 -10.23 -22.56
N ASP A 385 -37.63 -8.94 -22.30
CA ASP A 385 -38.33 -8.11 -21.31
C ASP A 385 -38.43 -8.77 -19.93
N ARG A 386 -37.30 -9.26 -19.42
CA ARG A 386 -37.21 -9.99 -18.16
C ARG A 386 -37.24 -9.03 -16.99
N LEU A 387 -37.79 -9.52 -15.89
CA LEU A 387 -37.65 -8.87 -14.59
C LEU A 387 -36.16 -8.84 -14.19
N VAL A 388 -35.73 -7.69 -13.64
CA VAL A 388 -34.42 -7.53 -13.00
C VAL A 388 -34.60 -7.59 -11.49
N ILE A 389 -34.00 -8.60 -10.86
CA ILE A 389 -33.97 -8.78 -9.40
C ILE A 389 -32.66 -8.20 -8.88
N LYS A 390 -32.74 -7.24 -7.95
CA LYS A 390 -31.59 -6.61 -7.29
C LYS A 390 -31.28 -7.37 -6.00
N LEU A 391 -30.10 -7.96 -5.93
CA LEU A 391 -29.69 -8.81 -4.82
C LEU A 391 -28.93 -7.99 -3.77
N PRO A 392 -29.40 -7.97 -2.51
CA PRO A 392 -28.62 -7.38 -1.44
C PRO A 392 -27.33 -8.19 -1.21
N PRO A 393 -26.37 -7.65 -0.44
CA PRO A 393 -25.21 -8.40 0.02
C PRO A 393 -25.63 -9.46 1.06
N LYS A 394 -26.31 -10.52 0.61
CA LYS A 394 -26.72 -11.69 1.38
C LYS A 394 -26.61 -12.97 0.54
N PRO A 395 -26.30 -14.12 1.15
CA PRO A 395 -26.31 -15.41 0.46
C PRO A 395 -27.68 -15.67 -0.17
N VAL A 396 -27.69 -16.24 -1.38
CA VAL A 396 -28.92 -16.53 -2.12
C VAL A 396 -28.92 -17.99 -2.56
N ALA A 397 -29.98 -18.71 -2.19
CA ALA A 397 -30.31 -20.01 -2.73
C ALA A 397 -31.19 -19.84 -3.98
N PHE A 398 -30.78 -20.48 -5.06
CA PHE A 398 -31.49 -20.53 -6.33
C PHE A 398 -32.01 -21.94 -6.55
N GLY A 399 -33.31 -22.09 -6.76
CA GLY A 399 -33.86 -23.36 -7.27
C GLY A 399 -33.25 -23.70 -8.63
N LEU A 400 -33.06 -22.68 -9.49
CA LEU A 400 -32.34 -22.78 -10.75
C LEU A 400 -31.46 -21.55 -10.99
N LEU A 401 -30.15 -21.73 -11.10
CA LEU A 401 -29.20 -20.67 -11.46
C LEU A 401 -28.70 -20.86 -12.89
N GLY A 402 -28.96 -19.87 -13.75
CA GLY A 402 -28.38 -19.79 -15.09
C GLY A 402 -27.06 -19.02 -15.11
N MET A 403 -26.06 -19.58 -15.79
CA MET A 403 -24.72 -19.02 -15.91
C MET A 403 -24.26 -18.93 -17.38
N ALA A 404 -23.43 -17.93 -17.67
CA ALA A 404 -22.72 -17.76 -18.93
C ALA A 404 -21.29 -17.26 -18.66
N PRO A 405 -20.31 -17.59 -19.52
CA PRO A 405 -18.90 -17.35 -19.25
C PRO A 405 -18.47 -15.89 -19.43
N VAL A 406 -17.32 -15.57 -18.85
CA VAL A 406 -16.51 -14.41 -19.31
C VAL A 406 -15.91 -14.77 -20.68
N PRO A 407 -15.91 -13.86 -21.68
CA PRO A 407 -15.48 -14.20 -23.04
C PRO A 407 -14.00 -14.59 -23.20
N ALA A 408 -13.16 -14.32 -22.21
CA ALA A 408 -11.74 -14.63 -22.22
C ALA A 408 -11.25 -14.94 -20.80
N PHE A 409 -10.07 -15.56 -20.68
CA PHE A 409 -9.40 -15.63 -19.39
C PHE A 409 -8.97 -14.21 -18.98
N PHE A 410 -9.57 -13.67 -17.93
CA PHE A 410 -9.35 -12.30 -17.46
C PHE A 410 -9.21 -12.29 -15.93
N PRO A 411 -8.02 -12.60 -15.40
CA PRO A 411 -7.79 -12.55 -13.96
C PRO A 411 -7.80 -11.10 -13.48
N PHE A 412 -8.33 -10.88 -12.27
CA PHE A 412 -8.30 -9.55 -11.65
C PHE A 412 -6.86 -9.08 -11.41
N ASP A 413 -6.02 -9.97 -10.87
CA ASP A 413 -4.60 -9.71 -10.66
C ASP A 413 -3.77 -11.00 -10.69
N MET A 414 -2.47 -10.85 -10.85
CA MET A 414 -1.49 -11.93 -10.86
C MET A 414 -0.79 -12.01 -9.50
N LYS A 415 -0.37 -13.21 -9.08
CA LYS A 415 0.39 -13.37 -7.84
C LYS A 415 1.74 -12.62 -7.90
N PRO A 416 2.28 -12.15 -6.76
CA PRO A 416 3.58 -11.49 -6.72
C PRO A 416 4.68 -12.27 -7.44
N GLY A 417 5.46 -11.59 -8.28
CA GLY A 417 6.53 -12.19 -9.08
C GLY A 417 6.09 -12.82 -10.40
N ARG A 418 4.78 -12.88 -10.70
CA ARG A 418 4.26 -13.23 -12.03
C ARG A 418 4.13 -11.99 -12.92
N PRO A 419 4.36 -12.11 -14.24
CA PRO A 419 4.11 -11.02 -15.16
C PRO A 419 2.61 -10.70 -15.22
N PHE A 420 2.28 -9.43 -15.48
CA PHE A 420 0.90 -9.02 -15.69
C PHE A 420 0.31 -9.71 -16.93
N TYR A 421 -0.97 -10.11 -16.88
CA TYR A 421 -1.63 -10.81 -17.98
C TYR A 421 -2.45 -9.86 -18.87
N ASP A 422 -1.96 -9.60 -20.08
CA ASP A 422 -2.53 -8.65 -21.04
C ASP A 422 -3.56 -9.33 -21.95
N THR A 423 -4.82 -9.31 -21.52
CA THR A 423 -5.92 -10.11 -22.07
C THR A 423 -6.24 -9.75 -23.52
N VAL A 424 -6.66 -10.74 -24.32
CA VAL A 424 -7.14 -10.52 -25.70
C VAL A 424 -8.61 -10.89 -25.78
N TRP A 425 -9.43 -9.94 -26.22
CA TRP A 425 -10.87 -10.12 -26.33
C TRP A 425 -11.28 -10.69 -27.70
N PRO A 426 -12.24 -11.63 -27.74
CA PRO A 426 -12.72 -12.21 -29.00
C PRO A 426 -13.58 -11.21 -29.80
N ALA A 427 -13.10 -10.84 -31.00
CA ALA A 427 -13.70 -9.81 -31.83
C ALA A 427 -15.15 -10.11 -32.25
N ASP A 428 -15.50 -11.37 -32.50
CA ASP A 428 -16.86 -11.80 -32.87
C ASP A 428 -17.88 -11.56 -31.74
N VAL A 429 -17.51 -11.80 -30.48
CA VAL A 429 -18.36 -11.54 -29.31
C VAL A 429 -18.60 -10.03 -29.15
N PHE A 430 -17.53 -9.23 -29.16
CA PHE A 430 -17.64 -7.79 -28.98
C PHE A 430 -18.28 -7.10 -30.20
N ALA A 431 -18.13 -7.64 -31.41
CA ALA A 431 -18.82 -7.16 -32.60
C ALA A 431 -20.33 -7.36 -32.46
N ALA A 432 -20.76 -8.52 -31.96
CA ALA A 432 -22.17 -8.81 -31.71
C ALA A 432 -22.77 -7.91 -30.62
N VAL A 433 -22.07 -7.70 -29.50
CA VAL A 433 -22.49 -6.76 -28.45
C VAL A 433 -22.61 -5.34 -29.01
N ARG A 434 -21.56 -4.87 -29.69
CA ARG A 434 -21.52 -3.54 -30.31
C ARG A 434 -22.68 -3.33 -31.27
N GLN A 435 -22.90 -4.29 -32.17
CA GLN A 435 -23.95 -4.20 -33.18
C GLN A 435 -25.34 -4.07 -32.55
N ARG A 436 -25.65 -4.93 -31.56
CA ARG A 436 -26.94 -4.87 -30.84
C ARG A 436 -27.15 -3.51 -30.17
N ILE A 437 -26.14 -2.98 -29.48
CA ILE A 437 -26.26 -1.68 -28.81
C ILE A 437 -26.46 -0.55 -29.82
N LEU A 438 -25.72 -0.55 -30.92
CA LEU A 438 -25.86 0.48 -31.96
C LEU A 438 -27.21 0.40 -32.68
N ASP A 439 -27.73 -0.80 -32.94
CA ASP A 439 -29.05 -0.98 -33.54
C ASP A 439 -30.14 -0.42 -32.62
N ARG A 440 -30.07 -0.71 -31.31
CA ARG A 440 -31.01 -0.15 -30.33
C ARG A 440 -30.88 1.37 -30.19
N ALA A 441 -29.66 1.90 -30.21
CA ALA A 441 -29.44 3.35 -30.19
C ALA A 441 -30.04 4.03 -31.44
N ARG A 442 -30.02 3.38 -32.61
CA ARG A 442 -30.69 3.86 -33.84
C ARG A 442 -32.21 3.82 -33.69
N GLU A 443 -32.76 2.72 -33.19
CA GLU A 443 -34.20 2.57 -32.96
C GLU A 443 -34.74 3.63 -32.00
N CYS A 444 -33.97 3.98 -30.96
CA CYS A 444 -34.30 5.06 -30.03
C CYS A 444 -34.10 6.47 -30.60
N GLY A 445 -33.60 6.62 -31.84
CA GLY A 445 -33.36 7.92 -32.48
C GLY A 445 -32.24 8.73 -31.84
N ILE A 446 -31.35 8.09 -31.08
CA ILE A 446 -30.28 8.77 -30.33
C ILE A 446 -29.09 9.12 -31.24
N LEU A 447 -28.81 8.29 -32.25
CA LEU A 447 -27.65 8.50 -33.10
C LEU A 447 -27.85 9.69 -34.05
N SER A 448 -27.10 10.78 -33.86
CA SER A 448 -27.28 12.01 -34.63
C SER A 448 -26.77 11.94 -36.08
N GLY A 449 -26.00 10.91 -36.41
CA GLY A 449 -25.30 10.76 -37.69
C GLY A 449 -24.06 11.65 -37.84
N ARG A 450 -23.73 12.46 -36.83
CA ARG A 450 -22.47 13.22 -36.80
C ARG A 450 -21.26 12.28 -36.81
N THR A 451 -20.14 12.77 -37.33
CA THR A 451 -18.90 11.99 -37.48
C THR A 451 -17.63 12.83 -37.26
N ASP A 452 -17.80 14.07 -36.79
CA ASP A 452 -16.81 15.14 -36.81
C ASP A 452 -16.26 15.49 -35.43
N ARG A 453 -16.84 14.95 -34.34
CA ARG A 453 -16.50 15.38 -32.97
C ARG A 453 -15.09 14.98 -32.57
N ARG A 454 -14.49 15.77 -31.69
CA ARG A 454 -13.15 15.55 -31.14
C ARG A 454 -13.25 15.57 -29.62
N LEU A 455 -13.03 14.42 -28.99
CA LEU A 455 -13.32 14.24 -27.58
C LEU A 455 -12.04 14.17 -26.76
N PHE A 456 -11.99 14.91 -25.66
CA PHE A 456 -11.04 14.70 -24.59
C PHE A 456 -11.77 14.14 -23.36
N ILE A 457 -11.42 12.92 -22.94
CA ILE A 457 -12.05 12.25 -21.81
C ILE A 457 -11.37 12.70 -20.52
N SER A 458 -12.09 13.47 -19.70
CA SER A 458 -11.63 13.88 -18.38
C SER A 458 -11.62 12.72 -17.38
N ARG A 459 -10.70 12.75 -16.42
CA ARG A 459 -10.71 11.89 -15.23
C ARG A 459 -10.72 12.67 -13.92
N LYS A 460 -11.04 13.97 -13.96
CA LYS A 460 -10.96 14.87 -12.79
C LYS A 460 -11.74 14.38 -11.56
N ALA A 461 -12.81 13.60 -11.76
CA ALA A 461 -13.60 13.02 -10.67
C ALA A 461 -12.91 11.87 -9.91
N PHE A 462 -11.77 11.35 -10.39
CA PHE A 462 -11.13 10.15 -9.84
C PHE A 462 -9.72 10.44 -9.29
N SER A 463 -9.44 9.93 -8.10
CA SER A 463 -8.13 10.10 -7.43
C SER A 463 -7.10 9.02 -7.76
N GLN A 464 -7.52 7.93 -8.42
CA GLN A 464 -6.66 6.81 -8.82
C GLN A 464 -6.27 6.90 -10.30
N ARG A 465 -5.00 6.58 -10.62
CA ARG A 465 -4.42 6.77 -11.97
C ARG A 465 -4.73 8.18 -12.49
N ALA A 466 -4.39 9.19 -11.70
CA ALA A 466 -4.70 10.58 -12.04
C ALA A 466 -3.70 11.08 -13.10
N LEU A 467 -4.23 11.62 -14.19
CA LEU A 467 -3.47 12.41 -15.16
C LEU A 467 -3.30 13.81 -14.56
N VAL A 468 -2.16 14.07 -13.91
CA VAL A 468 -2.02 15.24 -13.03
C VAL A 468 -2.07 16.56 -13.80
N ASN A 469 -1.53 16.58 -15.01
CA ASN A 469 -1.53 17.75 -15.89
C ASN A 469 -2.64 17.74 -16.95
N GLU A 470 -3.80 17.14 -16.62
CA GLU A 470 -4.97 17.07 -17.51
C GLU A 470 -5.39 18.45 -18.03
N ALA A 471 -5.31 19.49 -17.19
CA ALA A 471 -5.71 20.86 -17.55
C ALA A 471 -4.84 21.43 -18.69
N GLU A 472 -3.52 21.23 -18.63
CA GLU A 472 -2.58 21.71 -19.66
C GLU A 472 -2.84 21.03 -21.01
N ILE A 473 -3.12 19.72 -20.99
CA ILE A 473 -3.47 18.95 -22.20
C ILE A 473 -4.79 19.47 -22.77
N ALA A 474 -5.79 19.69 -21.93
CA ALA A 474 -7.08 20.22 -22.37
C ALA A 474 -6.97 21.63 -22.98
N GLU A 475 -6.16 22.50 -22.38
CA GLU A 475 -5.86 23.84 -22.93
C GLU A 475 -5.18 23.75 -24.30
N ARG A 476 -4.25 22.79 -24.47
CA ARG A 476 -3.58 22.58 -25.74
C ARG A 476 -4.49 21.99 -26.83
N LEU A 477 -5.43 21.13 -26.46
CA LEU A 477 -6.34 20.49 -27.41
C LEU A 477 -7.54 21.37 -27.80
N ARG A 478 -7.95 22.32 -26.96
CA ARG A 478 -9.12 23.18 -27.22
C ARG A 478 -9.05 23.94 -28.55
N PRO A 479 -7.93 24.58 -28.94
CA PRO A 479 -7.79 25.23 -30.25
C PRO A 479 -7.89 24.26 -31.44
N LEU A 480 -7.66 22.95 -31.22
CA LEU A 480 -7.79 21.89 -32.23
C LEU A 480 -9.22 21.33 -32.35
N GLY A 481 -10.20 22.01 -31.74
CA GLY A 481 -11.63 21.67 -31.82
C GLY A 481 -12.07 20.59 -30.83
N PHE A 482 -11.27 20.27 -29.81
CA PHE A 482 -11.65 19.29 -28.80
C PHE A 482 -12.62 19.85 -27.77
N GLU A 483 -13.62 19.04 -27.45
CA GLU A 483 -14.50 19.22 -26.31
C GLU A 483 -14.13 18.25 -25.18
N ILE A 484 -14.22 18.72 -23.94
CA ILE A 484 -13.99 17.88 -22.76
C ILE A 484 -15.30 17.21 -22.39
N ILE A 485 -15.27 15.89 -22.24
CA ILE A 485 -16.43 15.12 -21.77
C ILE A 485 -16.14 14.45 -20.42
N TYR A 486 -17.22 14.24 -19.66
CA TYR A 486 -17.22 13.59 -18.35
C TYR A 486 -18.21 12.42 -18.42
N PRO A 487 -17.78 11.22 -18.89
CA PRO A 487 -18.70 10.10 -19.12
C PRO A 487 -19.50 9.70 -17.87
N GLU A 488 -18.96 9.92 -16.67
CA GLU A 488 -19.63 9.65 -15.40
C GLU A 488 -20.88 10.52 -15.15
N THR A 489 -21.03 11.64 -15.88
CA THR A 489 -22.22 12.51 -15.80
C THR A 489 -23.20 12.27 -16.94
N MET A 490 -22.93 11.32 -17.83
CA MET A 490 -23.73 11.02 -19.03
C MET A 490 -24.46 9.69 -18.85
N SER A 491 -25.70 9.60 -19.34
CA SER A 491 -26.37 8.32 -19.56
C SER A 491 -25.56 7.44 -20.51
N PHE A 492 -25.80 6.12 -20.48
CA PHE A 492 -25.08 5.21 -21.34
C PHE A 492 -25.33 5.53 -22.83
N LEU A 493 -26.56 5.82 -23.23
CA LEU A 493 -26.86 6.17 -24.63
C LEU A 493 -26.21 7.48 -25.07
N GLU A 494 -26.10 8.49 -24.19
CA GLU A 494 -25.34 9.70 -24.48
C GLU A 494 -23.84 9.41 -24.65
N GLN A 495 -23.27 8.48 -23.87
CA GLN A 495 -21.90 8.01 -24.07
C GLN A 495 -21.76 7.30 -25.42
N VAL A 496 -22.67 6.38 -25.77
CA VAL A 496 -22.65 5.69 -27.08
C VAL A 496 -22.68 6.71 -28.21
N GLU A 497 -23.58 7.70 -28.16
CA GLU A 497 -23.66 8.73 -29.20
C GLU A 497 -22.41 9.61 -29.25
N ALA A 498 -21.86 10.02 -28.10
CA ALA A 498 -20.65 10.82 -28.09
C ALA A 498 -19.49 10.11 -28.78
N PHE A 499 -19.24 8.85 -28.41
CA PHE A 499 -18.16 8.06 -29.02
C PHE A 499 -18.48 7.68 -30.47
N HIS A 500 -19.73 7.39 -30.81
CA HIS A 500 -20.12 7.08 -32.19
C HIS A 500 -19.95 8.28 -33.14
N SER A 501 -20.13 9.50 -32.64
CA SER A 501 -19.95 10.73 -33.42
C SER A 501 -18.52 11.28 -33.45
N ALA A 502 -17.58 10.62 -32.76
CA ALA A 502 -16.20 11.05 -32.66
C ALA A 502 -15.33 10.63 -33.86
N ALA A 503 -14.67 11.59 -34.47
CA ALA A 503 -13.56 11.37 -35.40
C ALA A 503 -12.27 11.03 -34.65
N LEU A 504 -12.03 11.71 -33.52
CA LEU A 504 -10.81 11.56 -32.74
C LEU A 504 -11.11 11.63 -31.24
N VAL A 505 -10.52 10.72 -30.46
CA VAL A 505 -10.70 10.63 -29.01
C VAL A 505 -9.33 10.63 -28.35
N VAL A 506 -9.11 11.49 -27.37
CA VAL A 506 -7.94 11.50 -26.51
C VAL A 506 -8.41 11.25 -25.08
N GLY A 507 -7.78 10.31 -24.38
CA GLY A 507 -8.16 10.04 -23.00
C GLY A 507 -7.22 9.07 -22.31
N SER A 508 -7.26 9.08 -20.99
CA SER A 508 -6.53 8.11 -20.19
C SER A 508 -7.06 6.69 -20.44
N SER A 509 -6.16 5.73 -20.63
CA SER A 509 -6.46 4.30 -20.79
C SER A 509 -7.11 3.78 -19.51
N SER A 510 -8.43 3.83 -19.43
CA SER A 510 -9.25 3.55 -18.25
C SER A 510 -10.62 3.00 -18.66
N SER A 511 -11.51 2.69 -17.71
CA SER A 511 -12.83 2.11 -18.02
C SER A 511 -13.64 2.94 -19.02
N ALA A 512 -13.58 4.28 -18.92
CA ALA A 512 -14.27 5.17 -19.86
C ALA A 512 -13.77 5.05 -21.31
N LEU A 513 -12.49 4.71 -21.52
CA LEU A 513 -11.93 4.54 -22.86
C LEU A 513 -12.50 3.30 -23.56
N CYS A 514 -13.06 2.33 -22.83
CA CYS A 514 -13.71 1.15 -23.41
C CYS A 514 -14.92 1.52 -24.28
N ASN A 515 -15.53 2.70 -24.07
CA ASN A 515 -16.59 3.22 -24.94
C ASN A 515 -16.12 3.47 -26.38
N ALA A 516 -14.81 3.55 -26.63
CA ALA A 516 -14.28 3.62 -28.00
C ALA A 516 -14.63 2.38 -28.85
N LEU A 517 -15.11 1.28 -28.24
CA LEU A 517 -15.80 0.19 -28.94
C LEU A 517 -16.93 0.70 -29.85
N PHE A 518 -17.65 1.75 -29.46
CA PHE A 518 -18.80 2.30 -30.19
C PHE A 518 -18.42 3.30 -31.28
N CYS A 519 -17.15 3.71 -31.35
CA CYS A 519 -16.65 4.56 -32.40
C CYS A 519 -16.88 3.96 -33.79
N ARG A 520 -16.89 4.83 -34.80
CA ARG A 520 -17.07 4.43 -36.18
C ARG A 520 -15.78 3.87 -36.76
N PRO A 521 -15.87 3.12 -37.87
CA PRO A 521 -14.71 2.81 -38.68
C PRO A 521 -13.96 4.10 -39.03
N ALA A 522 -12.63 4.05 -38.95
CA ALA A 522 -11.71 5.18 -39.15
C ALA A 522 -11.64 6.23 -38.03
N SER A 523 -12.39 6.13 -36.93
CA SER A 523 -12.11 6.94 -35.73
C SER A 523 -10.70 6.64 -35.20
N ARG A 524 -10.00 7.67 -34.72
CA ARG A 524 -8.65 7.55 -34.14
C ARG A 524 -8.67 7.80 -32.63
N ILE A 525 -8.00 6.95 -31.87
CA ILE A 525 -8.01 6.98 -30.41
C ILE A 525 -6.56 7.15 -29.93
N ILE A 526 -6.31 8.14 -29.07
CA ILE A 526 -5.05 8.28 -28.34
C ILE A 526 -5.30 7.85 -26.89
N GLY A 527 -4.77 6.69 -26.54
CA GLY A 527 -4.79 6.15 -25.18
C GLY A 527 -3.59 6.67 -24.39
N LEU A 528 -3.82 7.64 -23.52
CA LEU A 528 -2.81 8.16 -22.60
C LEU A 528 -2.58 7.16 -21.47
N ILE A 529 -1.32 6.88 -21.11
CA ILE A 529 -1.02 5.93 -20.04
C ILE A 529 0.33 6.27 -19.39
N HIS A 530 0.54 5.84 -18.16
CA HIS A 530 1.85 5.93 -17.48
C HIS A 530 2.94 5.08 -18.18
N GLU A 531 4.20 5.25 -17.78
CA GLU A 531 5.35 4.54 -18.37
C GLU A 531 5.35 3.02 -18.15
N GLU A 532 4.63 2.51 -17.14
CA GLU A 532 4.63 1.07 -16.83
C GLU A 532 4.20 0.23 -18.04
N LEU A 533 5.01 -0.80 -18.33
CA LEU A 533 4.88 -1.68 -19.49
C LEU A 533 4.12 -2.98 -19.17
N SER A 534 3.71 -3.15 -17.92
CA SER A 534 2.87 -4.23 -17.39
C SER A 534 1.41 -3.77 -17.35
N PHE A 535 0.79 -3.64 -18.53
CA PHE A 535 -0.57 -3.09 -18.68
C PHE A 535 -1.39 -3.87 -19.72
N ASN A 536 -2.71 -3.64 -19.74
CA ASN A 536 -3.68 -4.34 -20.59
C ASN A 536 -3.78 -3.74 -22.02
N PHE A 537 -2.63 -3.53 -22.68
CA PHE A 537 -2.54 -2.92 -24.00
C PHE A 537 -3.32 -3.70 -25.07
N ARG A 538 -3.14 -5.03 -25.13
CA ARG A 538 -3.88 -5.90 -26.04
C ARG A 538 -5.36 -5.94 -25.69
N GLY A 539 -5.72 -5.81 -24.42
CA GLY A 539 -7.12 -5.72 -23.99
C GLY A 539 -7.81 -4.51 -24.60
N TYR A 540 -7.21 -3.32 -24.49
CA TYR A 540 -7.75 -2.11 -25.11
C TYR A 540 -7.79 -2.22 -26.63
N THR A 541 -6.71 -2.66 -27.28
CA THR A 541 -6.67 -2.77 -28.74
C THR A 541 -7.69 -3.80 -29.26
N SER A 542 -7.72 -5.00 -28.70
CA SER A 542 -8.63 -6.07 -29.17
C SER A 542 -10.11 -5.75 -28.96
N CYS A 543 -10.48 -4.93 -27.98
CA CYS A 543 -11.86 -4.49 -27.79
C CYS A 543 -12.20 -3.30 -28.71
N ILE A 544 -11.37 -2.25 -28.74
CA ILE A 544 -11.68 -1.00 -29.46
C ILE A 544 -11.69 -1.21 -30.97
N GLU A 545 -10.75 -1.99 -31.50
CA GLU A 545 -10.55 -2.08 -32.95
C GLU A 545 -11.55 -3.00 -33.64
N VAL A 546 -12.38 -3.71 -32.88
CA VAL A 546 -13.54 -4.46 -33.40
C VAL A 546 -14.48 -3.55 -34.20
N GLY A 547 -14.64 -2.29 -33.77
CA GLY A 547 -15.48 -1.31 -34.45
C GLY A 547 -14.84 -0.68 -35.69
N GLY A 548 -13.59 -1.04 -36.02
CA GLY A 548 -12.79 -0.42 -37.08
C GLY A 548 -12.14 0.91 -36.71
N ALA A 549 -12.26 1.33 -35.44
CA ALA A 549 -11.44 2.40 -34.88
C ALA A 549 -9.98 1.92 -34.72
N ARG A 550 -9.03 2.84 -34.53
CA ARG A 550 -7.63 2.50 -34.27
C ARG A 550 -7.10 3.23 -33.05
N ILE A 551 -6.53 2.48 -32.11
CA ILE A 551 -5.88 3.05 -30.94
C ILE A 551 -4.37 3.21 -31.15
N LEU A 552 -3.83 4.30 -30.62
CA LEU A 552 -2.42 4.62 -30.48
C LEU A 552 -2.16 4.93 -29.00
N PHE A 553 -1.23 4.20 -28.37
CA PHE A 553 -0.84 4.46 -27.00
C PHE A 553 0.23 5.55 -26.94
N LEU A 554 0.03 6.54 -26.08
CA LEU A 554 1.00 7.59 -25.81
C LEU A 554 1.34 7.54 -24.31
N ARG A 555 2.58 7.17 -24.01
CA ARG A 555 3.05 7.01 -22.63
C ARG A 555 3.51 8.36 -22.06
N GLY A 556 3.26 8.54 -20.78
CA GLY A 556 3.68 9.69 -19.98
C GLY A 556 4.49 9.28 -18.77
N ARG A 557 5.14 10.26 -18.14
CA ARG A 557 6.01 10.05 -16.98
C ARG A 557 5.22 9.62 -15.76
N THR A 558 5.60 8.50 -15.15
CA THR A 558 4.97 8.03 -13.91
C THR A 558 5.32 8.96 -12.76
N LEU A 559 4.35 9.25 -11.89
CA LEU A 559 4.54 9.90 -10.60
C LEU A 559 4.40 8.83 -9.51
N PRO A 560 5.51 8.25 -9.03
CA PRO A 560 5.46 7.11 -8.12
C PRO A 560 4.87 7.53 -6.77
N ARG A 561 4.04 6.67 -6.18
CA ARG A 561 3.59 6.79 -4.79
C ARG A 561 3.76 5.44 -4.09
N PRO A 562 4.51 5.35 -2.97
CA PRO A 562 4.69 4.10 -2.25
C PRO A 562 3.34 3.48 -1.85
N GLY A 563 3.20 2.17 -2.05
CA GLY A 563 1.99 1.41 -1.70
C GLY A 563 0.82 1.55 -2.68
N VAL A 564 0.97 2.27 -3.79
CA VAL A 564 -0.04 2.32 -4.85
C VAL A 564 0.27 1.23 -5.88
N HIS A 565 -0.75 0.44 -6.23
CA HIS A 565 -0.63 -0.58 -7.27
C HIS A 565 -0.14 0.04 -8.59
N ALA A 566 0.68 -0.66 -9.37
CA ALA A 566 1.29 -0.12 -10.59
C ALA A 566 0.25 0.41 -11.59
N PHE A 567 -0.95 -0.17 -11.60
CA PHE A 567 -2.07 0.30 -12.42
C PHE A 567 -2.64 1.65 -11.97
N HIS A 568 -2.50 2.05 -10.71
CA HIS A 568 -3.20 3.20 -10.15
C HIS A 568 -2.26 4.39 -9.94
N VAL A 569 -1.03 4.29 -10.43
CA VAL A 569 -0.03 5.36 -10.37
C VAL A 569 -0.50 6.57 -11.18
N SER A 570 -0.36 7.74 -10.58
CA SER A 570 -0.59 9.01 -11.26
C SER A 570 0.55 9.26 -12.24
N TYR A 571 0.32 10.10 -13.25
CA TYR A 571 1.28 10.35 -14.30
C TYR A 571 1.03 11.71 -14.97
N THR A 572 2.03 12.19 -15.71
CA THR A 572 1.93 13.39 -16.55
C THR A 572 2.27 13.04 -17.99
N VAL A 573 1.62 13.71 -18.94
CA VAL A 573 1.92 13.55 -20.36
C VAL A 573 2.24 14.91 -20.94
N ASP A 574 3.31 15.02 -21.73
CA ASP A 574 3.68 16.26 -22.41
C ASP A 574 2.56 16.73 -23.38
N PRO A 575 1.92 17.89 -23.15
CA PRO A 575 0.86 18.41 -24.01
C PRO A 575 1.30 18.60 -25.48
N GLU A 576 2.58 18.91 -25.72
CA GLU A 576 3.13 19.06 -27.08
C GLU A 576 3.14 17.72 -27.82
N GLN A 577 3.51 16.63 -27.13
CA GLN A 577 3.48 15.29 -27.72
C GLN A 577 2.05 14.84 -28.02
N VAL A 578 1.08 15.18 -27.17
CA VAL A 578 -0.32 14.90 -27.45
C VAL A 578 -0.77 15.64 -28.71
N ALA A 579 -0.45 16.93 -28.85
CA ALA A 579 -0.79 17.71 -30.04
C ALA A 579 -0.11 17.18 -31.31
N ALA A 580 1.16 16.78 -31.22
CA ALA A 580 1.90 16.17 -32.32
C ALA A 580 1.28 14.83 -32.75
N ALA A 581 0.87 14.00 -31.79
CA ALA A 581 0.20 12.74 -32.06
C ALA A 581 -1.16 12.94 -32.74
N VAL A 582 -1.92 13.96 -32.35
CA VAL A 582 -3.15 14.35 -33.04
C VAL A 582 -2.86 14.70 -34.51
N ALA A 583 -1.89 15.60 -34.76
CA ALA A 583 -1.56 16.03 -36.13
C ALA A 583 -1.06 14.89 -37.02
N ALA A 584 -0.32 13.94 -36.45
CA ALA A 584 0.16 12.76 -37.16
C ALA A 584 -1.00 11.82 -37.57
N LEU A 585 -1.96 11.60 -36.66
CA LEU A 585 -3.15 10.77 -36.95
C LEU A 585 -4.08 11.44 -37.98
N GLU A 586 -4.18 12.77 -37.98
CA GLU A 586 -4.89 13.50 -39.02
C GLU A 586 -4.24 13.32 -40.39
N THR A 587 -2.90 13.38 -40.43
CA THR A 587 -2.14 13.13 -41.66
C THR A 587 -2.33 11.69 -42.15
N GLU A 588 -2.39 10.72 -41.24
CA GLU A 588 -2.71 9.32 -41.58
C GLU A 588 -4.08 9.21 -42.24
N VAL A 589 -5.09 9.82 -41.63
CA VAL A 589 -6.46 9.80 -42.16
C VAL A 589 -6.52 10.47 -43.53
N ALA A 590 -5.84 11.60 -43.71
CA ALA A 590 -5.84 12.35 -44.96
C ALA A 590 -5.11 11.65 -46.11
N THR A 591 -4.02 10.92 -45.81
CA THR A 591 -3.13 10.33 -46.83
C THR A 591 -3.33 8.83 -47.02
N GLY A 592 -4.01 8.15 -46.09
CA GLY A 592 -4.12 6.69 -46.05
C GLY A 592 -2.80 5.97 -45.73
N LYS A 593 -1.69 6.71 -45.65
CA LYS A 593 -0.42 6.18 -45.16
C LYS A 593 -0.51 6.12 -43.65
N PRO A 594 -0.16 4.99 -42.99
CA PRO A 594 -0.03 4.96 -41.54
C PRO A 594 0.76 6.19 -41.10
N ALA A 595 0.37 6.83 -40.00
CA ALA A 595 1.14 7.93 -39.42
C ALA A 595 2.58 7.44 -39.35
N GLY A 596 3.39 7.88 -40.32
CA GLY A 596 4.65 7.24 -40.61
C GLY A 596 5.48 7.44 -39.36
N PHE A 597 6.02 6.36 -38.81
CA PHE A 597 7.20 6.46 -37.98
C PHE A 597 8.33 6.97 -38.89
N ALA A 598 8.27 8.26 -39.26
CA ALA A 598 9.38 9.00 -39.77
C ALA A 598 10.31 9.14 -38.57
N VAL A 599 11.09 8.08 -38.39
CA VAL A 599 12.37 8.11 -37.72
C VAL A 599 13.17 9.19 -38.46
N GLN A 600 13.05 10.45 -38.02
CA GLN A 600 14.29 11.20 -37.84
C GLN A 600 15.10 10.31 -36.92
N VAL A 601 16.20 9.76 -37.44
CA VAL A 601 17.10 8.82 -36.76
C VAL A 601 17.15 9.14 -35.27
N ALA A 602 16.28 8.47 -34.51
CA ALA A 602 16.40 8.33 -33.09
C ALA A 602 17.44 7.25 -32.97
N ASP A 603 18.68 7.72 -32.85
CA ASP A 603 19.90 7.02 -32.49
C ASP A 603 19.65 5.58 -32.01
N ASP A 604 20.01 4.58 -32.84
CA ASP A 604 19.99 3.15 -32.46
C ASP A 604 21.11 2.79 -31.45
N ARG A 605 21.60 3.78 -30.70
CA ARG A 605 22.31 3.51 -29.44
C ARG A 605 21.25 3.06 -28.43
N PRO A 606 21.50 2.03 -27.58
CA PRO A 606 20.76 1.97 -26.31
C PRO A 606 20.86 3.37 -25.75
N ILE A 607 19.74 4.02 -25.35
CA ILE A 607 19.77 5.42 -24.87
C ILE A 607 21.03 5.53 -24.04
N ARG A 608 22.05 6.16 -24.62
CA ARG A 608 23.26 6.41 -23.89
C ARG A 608 22.70 7.37 -22.86
N VAL A 609 22.74 6.98 -21.58
CA VAL A 609 23.04 7.95 -20.53
C VAL A 609 24.02 8.88 -21.22
N PRO A 610 23.69 10.16 -21.44
CA PRO A 610 24.64 11.02 -22.11
C PRO A 610 25.95 10.77 -21.38
N ASP A 611 26.95 10.20 -22.06
CA ASP A 611 28.31 10.49 -21.68
C ASP A 611 28.24 12.00 -21.69
N ARG A 612 28.18 12.59 -20.49
CA ARG A 612 28.33 14.02 -20.32
C ARG A 612 29.47 14.33 -21.24
N ASP A 613 29.21 15.03 -22.34
CA ASP A 613 30.26 15.76 -22.99
C ASP A 613 30.82 16.58 -21.84
N PRO A 614 32.05 16.31 -21.34
CA PRO A 614 32.60 17.09 -20.25
C PRO A 614 32.74 18.56 -20.69
N ALA A 615 32.55 18.85 -21.99
CA ALA A 615 32.64 20.14 -22.63
C ALA A 615 31.34 20.64 -23.31
N GLY A 616 30.20 19.94 -23.17
CA GLY A 616 28.93 20.32 -23.78
C GLY A 616 28.14 21.24 -22.87
N SER A 617 28.51 22.52 -22.85
CA SER A 617 27.93 23.59 -22.04
C SER A 617 26.41 23.46 -21.89
N TRP A 618 25.94 23.38 -20.65
CA TRP A 618 24.67 23.99 -20.24
C TRP A 618 24.60 25.32 -20.97
N LYS A 619 23.65 25.48 -21.91
CA LYS A 619 23.38 26.83 -22.38
C LYS A 619 22.92 27.57 -21.15
N ALA A 620 23.83 28.38 -20.63
CA ALA A 620 23.51 29.67 -20.07
C ALA A 620 22.72 30.40 -21.17
N GLU A 621 21.44 30.05 -21.32
CA GLU A 621 20.49 31.13 -21.41
C GLU A 621 20.69 31.87 -20.11
N THR A 622 21.41 32.97 -20.22
CA THR A 622 21.41 34.07 -19.27
C THR A 622 19.98 34.20 -18.75
N VAL A 623 19.71 33.56 -17.61
CA VAL A 623 18.69 34.01 -16.68
C VAL A 623 19.12 35.44 -16.44
N GLY A 624 18.46 36.39 -17.11
CA GLY A 624 18.80 37.80 -17.02
C GLY A 624 18.95 38.09 -15.54
N ALA A 625 20.14 38.58 -15.13
CA ALA A 625 20.59 38.56 -13.75
C ALA A 625 19.41 38.79 -12.81
N ALA A 626 18.91 37.73 -12.18
CA ALA A 626 17.71 37.82 -11.36
C ALA A 626 18.03 38.83 -10.27
N ARG A 627 17.39 39.99 -10.33
CA ARG A 627 17.64 41.11 -9.44
C ARG A 627 16.47 41.22 -8.51
N VAL A 628 16.78 41.37 -7.23
CA VAL A 628 15.78 41.67 -6.22
C VAL A 628 15.21 43.06 -6.51
N ASP A 629 13.91 43.13 -6.77
CA ASP A 629 13.15 44.37 -6.88
C ASP A 629 13.03 44.99 -5.47
N PRO A 630 13.66 46.15 -5.20
CA PRO A 630 13.70 46.74 -3.87
C PRO A 630 12.32 47.23 -3.41
N ASP A 631 11.44 47.64 -4.34
CA ASP A 631 10.09 48.10 -4.02
C ASP A 631 9.18 46.93 -3.65
N ARG A 632 9.36 45.78 -4.31
CA ARG A 632 8.68 44.53 -3.93
C ARG A 632 9.22 43.95 -2.63
N LEU A 633 10.54 43.95 -2.44
CA LEU A 633 11.15 43.49 -1.19
C LEU A 633 10.66 44.30 0.01
N ALA A 634 10.53 45.63 -0.11
CA ALA A 634 10.00 46.49 0.94
C ALA A 634 8.53 46.19 1.33
N ARG A 635 7.77 45.53 0.44
CA ARG A 635 6.38 45.09 0.68
C ARG A 635 6.31 43.74 1.39
N VAL A 636 7.33 42.90 1.29
CA VAL A 636 7.41 41.61 1.99
C VAL A 636 7.85 41.85 3.43
N ARG A 637 6.89 42.04 4.33
CA ARG A 637 7.16 42.31 5.76
C ARG A 637 7.06 41.08 6.65
N THR A 638 6.46 40.00 6.14
CA THR A 638 6.21 38.76 6.86
C THR A 638 6.00 37.63 5.85
N LEU A 639 6.22 36.38 6.26
CA LEU A 639 6.01 35.18 5.46
C LEU A 639 4.92 34.29 6.06
N ALA A 640 4.01 33.79 5.24
CA ALA A 640 3.00 32.81 5.63
C ALA A 640 3.46 31.38 5.33
N ALA A 641 2.85 30.39 5.98
CA ALA A 641 3.08 28.98 5.66
C ALA A 641 2.09 28.48 4.59
N GLY A 642 2.54 27.59 3.72
CA GLY A 642 1.70 26.99 2.68
C GLY A 642 1.51 27.86 1.44
N TRP A 643 0.76 27.33 0.47
CA TRP A 643 0.55 27.97 -0.84
C TRP A 643 -0.57 29.03 -0.82
N HIS A 644 -0.40 30.11 -1.58
CA HIS A 644 -1.34 31.21 -1.70
C HIS A 644 -1.68 31.50 -3.16
N ALA A 645 -2.92 31.94 -3.40
CA ALA A 645 -3.39 32.23 -4.76
C ALA A 645 -2.77 33.50 -5.39
N GLY A 646 -2.03 34.30 -4.63
CA GLY A 646 -1.36 35.51 -5.09
C GLY A 646 -0.84 36.36 -3.93
N ALA A 647 0.03 37.33 -4.23
CA ALA A 647 0.74 38.13 -3.22
C ALA A 647 -0.16 38.88 -2.20
N GLU A 648 -1.39 39.25 -2.60
CA GLU A 648 -2.36 39.91 -1.72
C GLU A 648 -3.00 38.96 -0.69
N ALA A 649 -2.93 37.64 -0.91
CA ALA A 649 -3.46 36.62 -0.01
C ALA A 649 -2.41 36.14 1.03
N GLY A 650 -1.17 36.63 0.94
CA GLY A 650 -0.02 36.13 1.68
C GLY A 650 1.08 35.61 0.73
N LEU A 651 2.31 35.51 1.24
CA LEU A 651 3.45 34.95 0.51
C LEU A 651 4.16 33.94 1.39
N CYS A 652 4.33 32.72 0.89
CA CYS A 652 5.30 31.77 1.44
C CYS A 652 6.73 32.20 1.10
N ALA A 653 7.73 31.54 1.70
CA ALA A 653 9.13 31.88 1.46
C ALA A 653 9.52 31.83 -0.02
N LEU A 654 9.03 30.84 -0.78
CA LEU A 654 9.37 30.64 -2.20
C LEU A 654 8.54 31.52 -3.13
N GLU A 655 7.27 31.77 -2.79
CA GLU A 655 6.44 32.77 -3.46
C GLU A 655 7.02 34.17 -3.28
N ALA A 656 7.55 34.50 -2.10
CA ALA A 656 8.25 35.76 -1.86
C ALA A 656 9.51 35.87 -2.71
N VAL A 657 10.28 34.78 -2.89
CA VAL A 657 11.44 34.75 -3.78
C VAL A 657 11.04 35.01 -5.24
N ALA A 658 10.00 34.34 -5.75
CA ALA A 658 9.46 34.58 -7.09
C ALA A 658 8.96 36.04 -7.23
N TYR A 659 8.22 36.53 -6.23
CA TYR A 659 7.66 37.87 -6.21
C TYR A 659 8.73 38.97 -6.28
N VAL A 660 9.76 38.89 -5.42
CA VAL A 660 10.85 39.89 -5.41
C VAL A 660 11.81 39.74 -6.59
N ALA A 661 11.87 38.58 -7.24
CA ALA A 661 12.63 38.37 -8.46
C ALA A 661 11.90 38.85 -9.73
N GLY A 662 10.63 39.27 -9.62
CA GLY A 662 9.84 39.67 -10.79
C GLY A 662 9.21 38.51 -11.56
N GLU A 663 9.26 37.29 -11.02
CA GLU A 663 8.74 36.08 -11.66
C GLU A 663 7.21 35.96 -11.51
N PRO A 664 6.53 35.15 -12.36
CA PRO A 664 5.15 34.75 -12.12
C PRO A 664 4.98 34.13 -10.73
N HIS A 665 3.82 34.36 -10.10
CA HIS A 665 3.52 33.82 -8.77
C HIS A 665 3.62 32.29 -8.76
N SER A 666 4.55 31.76 -7.98
CA SER A 666 4.90 30.34 -7.93
C SER A 666 5.61 30.03 -6.61
N ASP A 667 5.36 28.87 -6.04
CA ASP A 667 6.15 28.29 -4.96
C ASP A 667 7.39 27.54 -5.47
N GLN A 668 7.64 27.56 -6.79
CA GLN A 668 8.81 27.00 -7.46
C GLN A 668 9.53 28.10 -8.28
N PRO A 669 10.25 29.03 -7.62
CA PRO A 669 10.94 30.14 -8.29
C PRO A 669 12.06 29.65 -9.20
N ALA A 670 12.08 30.14 -10.44
CA ALA A 670 13.07 29.77 -11.43
C ALA A 670 14.46 30.37 -11.13
N CYS A 671 14.54 31.46 -10.38
CA CYS A 671 15.78 32.13 -9.99
C CYS A 671 16.53 31.46 -8.83
N ALA A 672 15.88 30.55 -8.10
CA ALA A 672 16.47 29.88 -6.94
C ALA A 672 17.04 28.50 -7.29
N SER A 673 18.04 28.08 -6.54
CA SER A 673 18.53 26.70 -6.55
C SER A 673 17.43 25.74 -6.09
N PRO A 674 17.14 24.66 -6.84
CA PRO A 674 16.11 23.69 -6.46
C PRO A 674 16.36 23.07 -5.08
N SER A 675 17.61 22.71 -4.76
CA SER A 675 17.95 22.12 -3.46
C SER A 675 17.79 23.10 -2.29
N LEU A 676 18.16 24.37 -2.48
CA LEU A 676 17.93 25.45 -1.51
C LEU A 676 16.44 25.77 -1.34
N ALA A 677 15.71 25.89 -2.46
CA ALA A 677 14.28 26.19 -2.45
C ALA A 677 13.50 25.11 -1.69
N ALA A 678 13.78 23.84 -1.99
CA ALA A 678 13.18 22.72 -1.32
C ALA A 678 13.51 22.65 0.20
N PHE A 679 14.76 22.91 0.59
CA PHE A 679 15.14 23.00 2.00
C PHE A 679 14.37 24.14 2.72
N ILE A 680 14.37 25.33 2.12
CA ILE A 680 13.78 26.54 2.69
C ILE A 680 12.26 26.45 2.78
N GLY A 681 11.57 26.00 1.74
CA GLY A 681 10.11 25.84 1.77
C GLY A 681 9.68 24.92 2.91
N THR A 682 10.36 23.78 3.04
CA THR A 682 10.09 22.81 4.10
C THR A 682 10.39 23.36 5.51
N TRP A 683 11.51 24.06 5.67
CA TRP A 683 11.90 24.64 6.95
C TRP A 683 10.95 25.77 7.36
N SER A 684 10.63 26.66 6.42
CA SER A 684 9.75 27.82 6.58
C SER A 684 8.36 27.43 7.07
N ASP A 685 7.70 26.47 6.42
CA ASP A 685 6.32 26.09 6.74
C ASP A 685 6.13 25.52 8.15
N ARG A 686 7.22 25.08 8.79
CA ARG A 686 7.19 24.42 10.10
C ARG A 686 7.68 25.30 11.24
N LEU A 687 8.23 26.47 10.94
CA LEU A 687 8.59 27.46 11.96
C LEU A 687 7.34 28.13 12.52
N SER A 688 7.41 28.61 13.77
CA SER A 688 6.43 29.58 14.26
C SER A 688 6.54 30.87 13.43
N GLN A 689 5.48 31.67 13.41
CA GLN A 689 5.46 32.94 12.66
C GLN A 689 6.69 33.82 12.98
N ASP A 690 6.97 34.05 14.27
CA ASP A 690 8.11 34.86 14.71
C ASP A 690 9.46 34.27 14.26
N ALA A 691 9.62 32.95 14.30
CA ALA A 691 10.85 32.30 13.89
C ALA A 691 11.03 32.30 12.37
N ARG A 692 9.93 32.20 11.60
CA ARG A 692 9.95 32.30 10.14
C ARG A 692 10.38 33.69 9.70
N ASP A 693 9.82 34.73 10.32
CA ASP A 693 10.18 36.12 10.02
C ASP A 693 11.59 36.47 10.51
N ALA A 694 12.06 35.88 11.61
CA ALA A 694 13.42 36.10 12.08
C ALA A 694 14.50 35.36 11.27
N LEU A 695 14.24 34.11 10.86
CA LEU A 695 15.25 33.22 10.26
C LEU A 695 15.16 33.14 8.73
N ILE A 696 13.96 33.15 8.16
CA ILE A 696 13.74 32.89 6.72
C ILE A 696 13.58 34.17 5.92
N LEU A 697 12.85 35.15 6.43
CA LEU A 697 12.63 36.41 5.72
C LEU A 697 13.94 37.12 5.32
N PRO A 698 15.02 37.16 6.14
CA PRO A 698 16.32 37.72 5.72
C PRO A 698 17.01 36.93 4.59
N LEU A 699 16.64 35.67 4.37
CA LEU A 699 17.20 34.80 3.34
C LEU A 699 16.53 34.99 1.98
N VAL A 700 15.28 35.47 1.93
CA VAL A 700 14.51 35.68 0.69
C VAL A 700 15.30 36.41 -0.41
N PRO A 701 15.90 37.60 -0.18
CA PRO A 701 16.69 38.26 -1.22
C PRO A 701 18.00 37.54 -1.55
N ARG A 702 18.52 36.70 -0.65
CA ARG A 702 19.77 35.93 -0.84
C ARG A 702 19.55 34.63 -1.62
N LEU A 703 18.30 34.18 -1.77
CA LEU A 703 17.94 33.02 -2.57
C LEU A 703 17.78 33.36 -4.07
N VAL A 704 17.48 34.62 -4.38
CA VAL A 704 17.39 35.10 -5.77
C VAL A 704 18.76 34.99 -6.44
N GLY A 705 18.80 34.32 -7.59
CA GLY A 705 20.03 34.13 -8.36
C GLY A 705 20.95 33.02 -7.82
N THR A 706 20.45 32.17 -6.90
CA THR A 706 21.23 31.02 -6.41
C THR A 706 21.25 29.83 -7.37
N ARG A 707 20.42 29.83 -8.42
CA ARG A 707 20.42 28.79 -9.45
C ARG A 707 21.80 28.65 -10.09
N GLY A 708 22.27 27.41 -10.24
CA GLY A 708 23.56 27.12 -10.86
C GLY A 708 23.59 25.76 -11.54
N SER A 709 24.78 25.31 -11.92
CA SER A 709 24.97 24.02 -12.59
C SER A 709 24.61 22.81 -11.72
N GLU A 710 24.35 21.68 -12.38
CA GLU A 710 24.08 20.38 -11.72
C GLU A 710 25.20 19.96 -10.74
N ALA A 711 26.45 20.33 -11.02
CA ALA A 711 27.57 20.06 -10.11
C ALA A 711 27.46 20.87 -8.81
N LEU A 712 27.01 22.13 -8.90
CA LEU A 712 26.75 22.98 -7.75
C LEU A 712 25.54 22.48 -6.94
N GLU A 713 24.49 22.01 -7.62
CA GLU A 713 23.34 21.37 -6.97
C GLU A 713 23.74 20.08 -6.23
N ARG A 714 24.53 19.20 -6.87
CA ARG A 714 25.07 18.01 -6.19
C ARG A 714 25.90 18.34 -4.96
N ARG A 715 26.71 19.40 -5.01
CA ARG A 715 27.50 19.84 -3.86
C ARG A 715 26.62 20.36 -2.73
N ARG A 716 25.61 21.18 -3.05
CA ARG A 716 24.64 21.70 -2.07
C ARG A 716 23.87 20.57 -1.41
N VAL A 717 23.48 19.57 -2.19
CA VAL A 717 22.87 18.34 -1.68
C VAL A 717 23.83 17.63 -0.72
N ALA A 718 25.08 17.36 -1.10
CA ALA A 718 26.07 16.73 -0.21
C ALA A 718 26.27 17.49 1.12
N LEU A 719 26.19 18.83 1.12
CA LEU A 719 26.24 19.65 2.34
C LEU A 719 25.04 19.41 3.27
N VAL A 720 23.83 19.25 2.73
CA VAL A 720 22.62 18.92 3.52
C VAL A 720 22.77 17.54 4.17
N VAL A 721 23.35 16.60 3.44
CA VAL A 721 23.57 15.24 3.91
C VAL A 721 24.62 15.18 5.01
N ASP A 722 25.78 15.81 4.79
CA ASP A 722 26.85 15.93 5.78
C ASP A 722 26.30 16.49 7.09
N TRP A 723 25.52 17.57 6.99
CA TRP A 723 24.85 18.18 8.13
C TRP A 723 23.87 17.22 8.83
N LEU A 724 23.06 16.47 8.08
CA LEU A 724 22.12 15.51 8.66
C LEU A 724 22.85 14.45 9.49
N VAL A 725 23.89 13.84 8.93
CA VAL A 725 24.58 12.70 9.53
C VAL A 725 25.51 13.12 10.68
N ARG A 726 26.23 14.22 10.52
CA ARG A 726 27.31 14.62 11.45
C ARG A 726 26.90 15.68 12.46
N THR A 727 25.79 16.37 12.23
CA THR A 727 25.32 17.46 13.09
C THR A 727 23.93 17.18 13.64
N HIS A 728 22.95 16.89 12.78
CA HIS A 728 21.54 16.74 13.19
C HIS A 728 21.28 15.46 13.98
N VAL A 729 21.67 14.29 13.47
CA VAL A 729 21.49 13.00 14.18
C VAL A 729 22.28 12.96 15.50
N PRO A 730 23.58 13.35 15.55
CA PRO A 730 24.36 13.33 16.79
C PRO A 730 23.81 14.23 17.89
N ALA A 731 23.25 15.39 17.55
CA ALA A 731 22.63 16.29 18.53
C ALA A 731 21.49 15.59 19.30
N TRP A 732 20.64 14.84 18.58
CA TRP A 732 19.57 14.05 19.18
C TRP A 732 20.08 12.85 19.96
N PHE A 733 21.14 12.19 19.47
CA PHE A 733 21.78 11.06 20.16
C PHE A 733 22.40 11.48 21.49
N ARG A 734 23.09 12.62 21.54
CA ARG A 734 23.63 13.18 22.80
C ARG A 734 22.53 13.51 23.80
N LEU A 735 21.41 14.05 23.32
CA LEU A 735 20.24 14.31 24.17
C LEU A 735 19.63 13.00 24.70
N ALA A 736 19.68 11.92 23.90
CA ALA A 736 19.29 10.56 24.28
C ALA A 736 20.37 9.79 25.08
N LYS A 737 21.48 10.43 25.46
CA LYS A 737 22.66 9.83 26.14
C LYS A 737 23.38 8.73 25.36
N LEU A 738 23.17 8.66 24.05
CA LEU A 738 23.90 7.83 23.11
C LEU A 738 25.16 8.56 22.63
N ASN A 739 26.02 8.96 23.57
CA ASN A 739 27.16 9.84 23.29
C ASN A 739 28.21 9.16 22.41
N VAL A 740 28.45 7.86 22.61
CA VAL A 740 29.42 7.09 21.81
C VAL A 740 28.95 7.03 20.36
N GLU A 741 27.68 6.67 20.14
CA GLU A 741 27.09 6.59 18.81
C GLU A 741 26.98 7.97 18.14
N ALA A 742 26.73 9.03 18.93
CA ALA A 742 26.78 10.41 18.44
C ALA A 742 28.18 10.82 17.97
N ASP A 743 29.22 10.49 18.74
CA ASP A 743 30.59 10.85 18.43
C ASP A 743 31.14 10.03 17.27
N GLU A 744 30.75 8.76 17.13
CA GLU A 744 31.06 7.93 15.96
C GLU A 744 30.49 8.50 14.66
N LEU A 745 29.29 9.09 14.69
CA LEU A 745 28.67 9.74 13.54
C LEU A 745 29.29 11.12 13.28
N ALA A 746 29.50 11.94 14.31
CA ALA A 746 30.06 13.29 14.19
C ALA A 746 31.51 13.28 13.66
N ASN A 747 32.31 12.29 14.06
CA ASN A 747 33.72 12.15 13.69
C ASN A 747 33.95 11.45 12.33
N ARG A 748 32.88 11.13 11.58
CA ARG A 748 33.05 10.59 10.22
C ARG A 748 33.73 11.61 9.30
N PRO A 749 34.40 11.14 8.22
CA PRO A 749 34.90 12.03 7.17
C PRO A 749 33.80 12.96 6.64
N VAL A 750 34.17 14.14 6.12
CA VAL A 750 33.19 15.04 5.47
C VAL A 750 32.62 14.35 4.24
N VAL A 751 31.30 14.46 4.03
CA VAL A 751 30.68 13.95 2.81
C VAL A 751 31.06 14.87 1.65
N ALA A 752 31.92 14.36 0.76
CA ALA A 752 32.34 15.07 -0.44
C ALA A 752 31.30 14.89 -1.56
N ASP A 753 30.82 13.65 -1.73
CA ASP A 753 29.80 13.25 -2.71
C ASP A 753 28.74 12.31 -2.09
N VAL A 754 27.55 12.26 -2.69
CA VAL A 754 26.44 11.39 -2.26
C VAL A 754 26.80 9.90 -2.42
N ALA A 755 27.70 9.55 -3.33
CA ALA A 755 28.18 8.17 -3.53
C ALA A 755 28.94 7.61 -2.31
N ASP A 756 29.61 8.46 -1.52
CA ASP A 756 30.41 8.06 -0.35
C ASP A 756 29.55 7.51 0.81
N LEU A 757 28.23 7.69 0.73
CA LEU A 757 27.28 7.42 1.81
C LEU A 757 26.85 5.95 1.90
N ALA A 758 27.03 5.16 0.84
CA ALA A 758 26.65 3.75 0.82
C ALA A 758 27.36 2.96 1.93
N ALA A 759 28.62 3.32 2.22
CA ALA A 759 29.41 2.73 3.29
C ALA A 759 28.86 3.01 4.70
N TRP A 760 27.97 3.99 4.87
CA TRP A 760 27.47 4.42 6.18
C TRP A 760 26.04 3.93 6.45
N PHE A 761 25.39 3.28 5.47
CA PHE A 761 24.02 2.82 5.57
C PHE A 761 23.77 1.89 6.77
N ASP A 762 24.67 0.92 6.95
CA ASP A 762 24.54 -0.08 8.00
C ASP A 762 24.78 0.53 9.39
N HIS A 763 25.62 1.56 9.49
CA HIS A 763 25.79 2.32 10.72
C HIS A 763 24.56 3.14 11.08
N LEU A 764 23.88 3.76 10.11
CA LEU A 764 22.62 4.48 10.36
C LEU A 764 21.48 3.52 10.75
N LYS A 765 21.41 2.33 10.13
CA LYS A 765 20.49 1.26 10.56
C LYS A 765 20.79 0.76 11.96
N TRP A 766 22.06 0.63 12.30
CA TRP A 766 22.51 0.22 13.63
C TRP A 766 22.19 1.29 14.68
N ALA A 767 22.50 2.54 14.39
CA ALA A 767 22.18 3.70 15.21
C ALA A 767 20.67 3.80 15.48
N ARG A 768 19.83 3.58 14.44
CA ARG A 768 18.37 3.46 14.58
C ARG A 768 17.95 2.36 15.53
N LYS A 769 18.51 1.14 15.38
CA LYS A 769 18.22 0.01 16.27
C LYS A 769 18.64 0.33 17.71
N ARG A 770 19.81 0.94 17.91
CA ARG A 770 20.32 1.32 19.25
C ARG A 770 19.45 2.39 19.90
N ALA A 771 19.07 3.43 19.16
CA ALA A 771 18.14 4.46 19.65
C ALA A 771 16.75 3.88 20.01
N ALA A 772 16.27 2.91 19.23
CA ALA A 772 15.02 2.19 19.53
C ALA A 772 15.14 1.26 20.76
N VAL A 773 16.33 0.72 21.04
CA VAL A 773 16.58 -0.18 22.17
C VAL A 773 16.92 0.58 23.46
N ALA A 774 17.43 1.81 23.36
CA ALA A 774 17.82 2.63 24.51
C ALA A 774 16.63 3.17 25.35
N ASN A 775 15.38 2.92 24.97
CA ASN A 775 14.23 3.15 25.87
C ASN A 775 13.09 2.13 25.63
N PRO A 776 12.60 1.39 26.66
CA PRO A 776 11.67 0.27 26.49
C PRO A 776 10.19 0.62 26.24
N THR A 777 9.83 1.87 25.96
CA THR A 777 8.40 2.21 25.83
C THR A 777 8.19 3.33 24.81
N LEU A 778 7.91 2.90 23.57
CA LEU A 778 7.60 3.78 22.43
C LEU A 778 6.17 4.35 22.46
N ARG A 779 5.35 4.10 23.49
CA ARG A 779 3.88 4.35 23.40
C ARG A 779 3.14 5.00 24.55
N GLN A 780 3.78 5.28 25.67
CA GLN A 780 3.12 6.04 26.73
C GLN A 780 3.45 7.53 26.62
N THR A 781 2.87 8.25 25.65
CA THR A 781 2.70 9.72 25.72
C THR A 781 1.55 10.23 24.82
N GLY A 782 0.82 11.22 25.34
CA GLY A 782 -0.26 11.93 24.64
C GLY A 782 0.20 12.61 23.34
N THR A 783 -0.76 12.89 22.46
CA THR A 783 -0.58 13.47 21.11
C THR A 783 0.34 14.70 21.07
N GLY A 784 0.40 15.52 22.13
CA GLY A 784 1.27 16.70 22.20
C GLY A 784 2.78 16.43 22.24
N VAL A 785 3.23 15.32 22.83
CA VAL A 785 4.67 14.96 22.87
C VAL A 785 5.11 14.34 21.54
N ARG A 786 4.22 13.57 20.90
CA ARG A 786 4.40 13.07 19.53
C ARG A 786 4.48 14.21 18.52
N ALA A 787 3.63 15.23 18.63
CA ALA A 787 3.68 16.42 17.80
C ALA A 787 4.98 17.22 18.01
N ALA A 788 5.45 17.39 19.26
CA ALA A 788 6.69 18.11 19.54
C ALA A 788 7.96 17.36 19.08
N ALA A 789 8.02 16.03 19.22
CA ALA A 789 9.13 15.21 18.73
C ALA A 789 9.09 15.07 17.19
N TRP A 790 7.89 15.01 16.62
CA TRP A 790 7.66 15.11 15.19
C TRP A 790 8.15 16.47 14.69
N ASP A 791 7.67 17.60 15.20
CA ASP A 791 8.10 18.96 14.83
C ASP A 791 9.61 19.17 14.98
N ALA A 792 10.22 18.69 16.05
CA ALA A 792 11.65 18.87 16.30
C ALA A 792 12.54 18.03 15.36
N ALA A 793 12.08 16.85 14.93
CA ALA A 793 12.74 16.09 13.88
C ALA A 793 12.46 16.73 12.51
N HIS A 794 11.20 17.04 12.20
CA HIS A 794 10.69 17.48 10.90
C HIS A 794 11.14 18.89 10.47
N GLN A 795 11.61 19.74 11.40
CA GLN A 795 11.89 21.16 11.15
C GLN A 795 13.11 21.48 10.26
N ALA A 796 13.71 20.55 9.50
CA ALA A 796 14.88 20.91 8.70
C ALA A 796 14.96 20.54 7.20
N ALA A 797 14.45 19.43 6.63
CA ALA A 797 14.94 19.12 5.26
C ALA A 797 14.09 18.30 4.25
N TRP A 798 13.11 17.50 4.62
CA TRP A 798 12.82 16.28 3.81
C TRP A 798 11.50 16.20 3.00
N ALA A 799 10.72 17.27 2.85
CA ALA A 799 9.52 17.20 2.02
C ALA A 799 9.82 17.44 0.52
N ALA A 800 10.83 18.25 0.18
CA ALA A 800 10.96 18.77 -1.18
C ALA A 800 12.26 18.40 -1.93
N ILE A 801 13.33 17.92 -1.27
CA ILE A 801 14.57 17.51 -1.98
C ILE A 801 14.54 16.01 -2.34
N ARG A 802 13.44 15.30 -2.02
CA ARG A 802 13.31 13.85 -2.23
C ARG A 802 13.42 13.47 -3.71
N ASP A 803 12.85 14.31 -4.56
CA ASP A 803 12.71 13.99 -5.99
C ASP A 803 14.04 14.15 -6.76
N ASP A 804 14.97 14.99 -6.29
CA ASP A 804 16.31 15.18 -6.90
C ASP A 804 17.40 14.25 -6.30
N LEU A 805 17.17 13.68 -5.11
CA LEU A 805 18.14 12.82 -4.40
C LEU A 805 17.94 11.31 -4.63
N ASP A 806 16.82 10.91 -5.24
CA ASP A 806 16.45 9.51 -5.45
C ASP A 806 17.39 8.77 -6.43
N ALA A 807 18.23 9.51 -7.17
CA ALA A 807 19.24 8.91 -8.05
C ALA A 807 20.47 8.34 -7.31
N ALA A 808 20.71 8.67 -6.02
CA ALA A 808 21.99 8.32 -5.36
C ALA A 808 21.94 7.73 -3.93
N GLY A 809 20.82 7.74 -3.19
CA GLY A 809 20.90 7.27 -1.78
C GLY A 809 19.63 7.11 -0.94
N SER A 810 18.45 6.88 -1.53
CA SER A 810 17.14 6.85 -0.83
C SER A 810 17.10 6.03 0.47
N ARG A 811 17.81 4.89 0.50
CA ARG A 811 17.90 4.00 1.65
C ARG A 811 18.70 4.59 2.83
N ILE A 812 19.82 5.25 2.56
CA ILE A 812 20.75 5.77 3.58
C ILE A 812 20.11 6.92 4.35
N PHE A 813 19.36 7.77 3.66
CA PHE A 813 18.65 8.90 4.25
C PHE A 813 17.48 8.49 5.13
N ALA A 814 16.68 7.51 4.68
CA ALA A 814 15.62 6.95 5.52
C ALA A 814 16.20 6.38 6.83
N ALA A 815 17.33 5.69 6.77
CA ALA A 815 17.97 5.14 7.97
C ALA A 815 18.53 6.21 8.92
N GLY A 816 19.16 7.26 8.40
CA GLY A 816 19.66 8.37 9.23
C GLY A 816 18.53 9.18 9.86
N TRP A 817 17.43 9.36 9.14
CA TRP A 817 16.25 10.04 9.63
C TRP A 817 15.51 9.25 10.71
N ASP A 818 15.27 7.96 10.46
CA ASP A 818 14.66 7.09 11.47
C ASP A 818 15.51 7.04 12.74
N ALA A 819 16.85 7.09 12.60
CA ALA A 819 17.76 7.18 13.73
C ALA A 819 17.57 8.51 14.48
N ALA A 820 17.57 9.65 13.79
CA ALA A 820 17.35 10.97 14.40
C ALA A 820 15.99 11.06 15.11
N TYR A 821 14.92 10.56 14.47
CA TYR A 821 13.57 10.54 15.03
C TYR A 821 13.51 9.65 16.28
N ALA A 822 14.06 8.44 16.21
CA ALA A 822 14.11 7.53 17.36
C ALA A 822 14.89 8.13 18.53
N ALA A 823 16.00 8.83 18.27
CA ALA A 823 16.80 9.48 19.30
C ALA A 823 16.15 10.75 19.87
N ALA A 824 15.54 11.60 19.04
CA ALA A 824 14.79 12.78 19.49
C ALA A 824 13.62 12.37 20.39
N TYR A 825 12.95 11.28 20.03
CA TYR A 825 11.88 10.69 20.82
C TYR A 825 12.39 10.10 22.14
N ALA A 826 13.49 9.34 22.12
CA ALA A 826 14.13 8.81 23.32
C ALA A 826 14.57 9.92 24.29
N ALA A 827 15.12 10.99 23.74
CA ALA A 827 15.57 12.18 24.47
C ALA A 827 14.43 12.96 25.15
N ALA A 828 13.34 13.24 24.43
CA ALA A 828 12.16 13.94 24.96
C ALA A 828 11.54 13.20 26.16
N ARG A 829 11.69 11.88 26.21
CA ARG A 829 11.11 11.01 27.22
C ARG A 829 12.01 10.74 28.42
N ALA A 830 13.33 10.64 28.21
CA ALA A 830 14.30 10.34 29.27
C ALA A 830 14.41 11.46 30.34
N TRP A 831 13.93 12.67 30.05
CA TRP A 831 14.13 13.84 30.90
C TRP A 831 12.86 14.62 31.26
N GLY A 832 11.67 14.01 31.20
CA GLY A 832 10.45 14.56 31.82
C GLY A 832 10.27 16.09 31.68
N LYS A 833 10.05 16.58 30.46
CA LYS A 833 10.03 18.02 30.10
C LYS A 833 11.37 18.77 30.31
N ALA A 834 12.52 18.15 30.09
CA ALA A 834 13.74 18.92 29.86
C ALA A 834 13.58 19.82 28.63
N PRO A 835 14.25 20.98 28.59
CA PRO A 835 14.06 21.92 27.51
C PRO A 835 14.63 21.29 26.23
N LEU A 836 13.75 20.89 25.32
CA LEU A 836 14.09 20.60 23.92
C LEU A 836 14.59 21.88 23.22
N GLU A 837 14.28 23.03 23.81
CA GLU A 837 14.48 24.35 23.23
C GLU A 837 15.94 24.72 22.95
N PRO A 838 16.93 24.46 23.83
CA PRO A 838 18.35 24.62 23.51
C PRO A 838 18.83 23.78 22.33
N THR A 839 18.44 22.49 22.27
CA THR A 839 18.80 21.62 21.15
C THR A 839 18.10 22.06 19.86
N ARG A 840 16.81 22.42 19.94
CA ARG A 840 16.03 22.97 18.82
C ARG A 840 16.64 24.26 18.29
N ARG A 841 17.01 25.19 19.17
CA ARG A 841 17.67 26.45 18.83
C ARG A 841 19.04 26.21 18.20
N ALA A 842 19.87 25.35 18.78
CA ALA A 842 21.17 25.00 18.21
C ALA A 842 21.03 24.33 16.83
N LEU A 843 20.00 23.50 16.62
CA LEU A 843 19.72 22.91 15.32
C LEU A 843 19.23 23.95 14.31
N GLN A 844 18.39 24.89 14.71
CA GLN A 844 17.95 26.02 13.86
C GLN A 844 19.13 26.92 13.47
N GLU A 845 20.04 27.24 14.40
CA GLU A 845 21.29 27.97 14.12
C GLU A 845 22.18 27.19 13.15
N SER A 846 22.29 25.86 13.33
CA SER A 846 23.06 25.01 12.42
C SER A 846 22.43 24.87 11.03
N ALA A 847 21.09 24.91 10.94
CA ALA A 847 20.35 24.90 9.68
C ALA A 847 20.52 26.22 8.93
N LEU A 848 20.50 27.36 9.64
CA LEU A 848 20.85 28.66 9.10
C LEU A 848 22.28 28.64 8.55
N ALA A 849 23.25 28.17 9.34
CA ALA A 849 24.64 28.05 8.90
C ALA A 849 24.79 27.12 7.68
N LEU A 850 24.04 26.02 7.61
CA LEU A 850 23.99 25.15 6.43
C LEU A 850 23.51 25.92 5.19
N VAL A 851 22.38 26.64 5.30
CA VAL A 851 21.83 27.43 4.19
C VAL A 851 22.81 28.51 3.76
N GLU A 852 23.46 29.20 4.69
CA GLU A 852 24.46 30.21 4.37
C GLU A 852 25.67 29.61 3.63
N ARG A 853 26.13 28.42 4.02
CA ARG A 853 27.15 27.68 3.26
C ARG A 853 26.66 27.30 1.87
N MET A 854 25.43 26.81 1.74
CA MET A 854 24.85 26.43 0.44
C MET A 854 24.69 27.63 -0.50
N ILE A 855 24.28 28.79 0.03
CA ILE A 855 24.23 30.08 -0.69
C ILE A 855 25.65 30.55 -1.05
N GLY A 856 26.60 30.42 -0.12
CA GLY A 856 27.98 30.84 -0.29
C GLY A 856 28.81 29.95 -1.22
N THR A 857 28.38 28.71 -1.48
CA THR A 857 29.06 27.78 -2.39
C THR A 857 28.91 28.28 -3.82
N ARG A 858 30.04 28.49 -4.50
CA ARG A 858 30.12 28.99 -5.88
C ARG A 858 30.69 27.93 -6.81
N GLU A 859 30.43 28.08 -8.11
CA GLU A 859 30.99 27.19 -9.13
C GLU A 859 32.52 27.20 -9.19
N THR A 860 33.16 28.28 -8.73
CA THR A 860 34.62 28.39 -8.61
C THR A 860 35.20 27.41 -7.61
N ASP A 861 34.48 27.13 -6.52
CA ASP A 861 34.93 26.29 -5.41
C ASP A 861 34.98 24.80 -5.81
N LEU A 862 34.26 24.43 -6.88
CA LEU A 862 34.23 23.08 -7.43
C LEU A 862 35.43 22.79 -8.35
N ARG A 863 36.08 23.83 -8.89
CA ARG A 863 37.23 23.68 -9.80
C ARG A 863 38.54 23.39 -9.06
N GLU A 864 38.67 23.84 -7.81
CA GLU A 864 39.84 23.56 -6.95
C GLU A 864 39.86 22.13 -6.38
N LEU A 865 38.69 21.48 -6.26
CA LEU A 865 38.56 20.09 -5.81
C LEU A 865 38.88 19.06 -6.92
N GLY A 866 38.79 19.46 -8.20
CA GLY A 866 39.01 18.59 -9.35
C GLY A 866 40.46 18.53 -9.88
N SER A 867 41.36 19.38 -9.39
CA SER A 867 42.76 19.46 -9.84
C SER A 867 43.76 18.67 -8.99
N GLY A 868 43.29 17.93 -7.98
CA GLY A 868 44.13 17.18 -7.04
C GLY A 868 44.43 15.72 -7.42
N GLY A 869 44.44 15.36 -8.72
CA GLY A 869 44.62 13.97 -9.16
C GLY A 869 45.47 13.84 -10.42
N ALA A 870 46.66 13.25 -10.22
CA ALA A 870 47.62 12.71 -11.19
C ALA A 870 48.63 13.68 -11.84
N ASP A 871 49.82 13.74 -11.23
CA ASP A 871 51.08 13.62 -11.99
C ASP A 871 52.04 12.68 -11.23
N PRO A 872 52.39 11.50 -11.80
CA PRO A 872 53.38 10.60 -11.23
C PRO A 872 54.72 10.74 -11.97
N SER A 873 55.55 11.74 -11.64
CA SER A 873 57.02 11.65 -11.76
C SER A 873 57.76 12.88 -11.21
N SER A 874 58.89 12.62 -10.54
CA SER A 874 59.83 13.56 -9.87
C SER A 874 59.25 14.22 -8.60
N ASP A 875 59.84 14.16 -7.40
CA ASP A 875 61.25 14.07 -7.01
C ASP A 875 61.42 13.31 -5.68
N ALA A 876 62.57 12.66 -5.54
CA ALA A 876 63.00 11.98 -4.33
C ALA A 876 63.54 12.95 -3.27
N ALA A 877 63.15 12.78 -1.99
CA ALA A 877 64.07 12.84 -0.84
C ALA A 877 63.40 12.54 0.52
N ALA A 878 63.90 11.46 1.14
CA ALA A 878 64.34 11.33 2.54
C ALA A 878 63.35 11.12 3.72
N HIS A 879 63.65 10.00 4.42
CA HIS A 879 63.54 9.70 5.87
C HIS A 879 62.31 8.89 6.38
N PRO A 880 62.46 8.12 7.49
CA PRO A 880 63.11 6.80 7.59
C PRO A 880 62.13 5.71 8.15
N PRO A 881 62.51 4.42 8.22
CA PRO A 881 61.56 3.36 8.56
C PRO A 881 61.39 3.20 10.08
N VAL A 882 60.14 3.04 10.55
CA VAL A 882 59.85 2.59 11.91
C VAL A 882 59.30 1.17 11.86
N ARG A 883 59.92 0.34 12.70
CA ARG A 883 59.86 -1.12 12.76
C ARG A 883 58.53 -1.65 13.26
N HIS A 884 58.16 -2.83 12.73
CA HIS A 884 57.30 -3.78 13.39
C HIS A 884 58.08 -4.45 14.51
N ASP A 885 57.63 -4.31 15.76
CA ASP A 885 57.93 -5.27 16.80
C ASP A 885 56.61 -5.90 17.26
N ALA A 886 56.47 -7.17 16.90
CA ALA A 886 55.61 -8.11 17.59
C ALA A 886 56.42 -8.70 18.74
N GLU A 887 55.89 -8.73 19.95
CA GLU A 887 56.31 -9.74 20.91
C GLU A 887 55.22 -10.04 21.94
N ALA A 888 55.13 -11.33 22.22
CA ALA A 888 54.18 -11.97 23.09
C ALA A 888 54.75 -12.16 24.51
N GLN A 889 53.85 -12.56 25.41
CA GLN A 889 54.07 -13.29 26.68
C GLN A 889 54.54 -12.50 27.91
N ALA A 890 53.61 -12.34 28.86
CA ALA A 890 53.59 -13.16 30.08
C ALA A 890 52.14 -13.33 30.56
#